data_AF-A0A7S4NJ05-F1
#
_entry.id   AF-A0A7S4NJ05-F1
#
_cell.length_a   1.000
_cell.length_b   1.000
_cell.length_c   1.000
_cell.angle_alpha   90.00
_cell.angle_beta   90.00
_cell.angle_gamma   90.00
#
_symmetry.space_group_name_H-M   'P 1'
#
loop_
_entity.id
_entity.type
_entity.pdbx_description
1 polymer ?
#
loop_
_entity_poly.entity_id
_entity_poly.type
_entity_poly.pdbx_seq_one_letter_code
_entity_poly.pdbx_strand_id
1 'polypeptide(L)'
;RMLGQVSRTSFKPGLKLFIDLRTKQGIRFLSSDGESHKRQRPQPRSLNLSIPSYVVWGSGTNVGKTLISAGICNFLSKDQERSVMFIKPVQTGFPEDSDADTVAAVCGGRSEVGEHASQILINGPEVSYFPDLLHQDQACNVLARTEFAWSHAVGPHLAVQMEGRAVSDEQILQRLQEELSTFGERGGGAKKFAIIETAGAVNSPAPSGTSQVDLLRDLRLPGILIGDGQIGGISSTVSAMESLLLRGIDISCIVMLDMGLRNEEAVANMVKKGFGGYTGKSIPVFGLPPLPRRRSNFSAAALRSWFLQCQDKFEKVTKLMEADHKERLQLLASAEERARSSVWWPFTQHDLVQSVTHIDARAGEDWWVYSKGSMSREAPPALLRWMDGAASWWTQGVDARLHQLLTKALAYGCGRYGHVLFPENSHEAALQLTERILKGPARGWGSRVFFSDDGSTAVEVALKMAMRKFMRTHSLLEKSPEELSKLKVRIMGLKGSYHGDTLGAMNAQAPSVFTGFKQMPWYDPKGVWLDIPTLAIVKGEWRIDLSAIPQVTEQDSNLTFASWEAALDMPKRSVSSLATSYRKYITSHFDNLPDENIKIGALVLEIAMHGAGGMDFIDPLFQRILAEEATKRRIPVIADEVFSGMWRLGMQTACSMGGFHPDIACYSKLLTGGTVPLALTVASEDVFQAFTGSEKSEALLHGHSYTAHPIGCSVAIAAFDIFSDPELNPNLSAKQDKLVELWPMDKVVALSQRAVVKRVVPLGTVLVLELQTVGSSEQAFEGYASSLAKPYVEKLRERGIFLRPLGNVMYVMVTPTTSPSKCREILDLIADVIPA
;
A
#
# COMPACT_ATOMS: atom_id res chain seq x y z
N ARG A 1 -44.91 -42.60 -10.54
CA ARG A 1 -44.79 -41.91 -11.84
C ARG A 1 -43.85 -40.73 -11.65
N MET A 2 -42.65 -40.64 -12.19
CA MET A 2 -41.66 -41.62 -12.66
C MET A 2 -40.33 -40.81 -12.72
N LEU A 3 -39.25 -41.38 -12.17
CA LEU A 3 -37.86 -40.97 -12.34
C LEU A 3 -37.32 -41.45 -13.71
N GLY A 4 -36.25 -40.82 -14.22
CA GLY A 4 -35.37 -41.36 -15.26
C GLY A 4 -34.42 -40.26 -15.78
N GLN A 5 -33.17 -40.15 -15.32
CA GLN A 5 -31.96 -40.88 -15.75
C GLN A 5 -31.75 -40.93 -17.27
N VAL A 6 -30.67 -40.30 -17.75
CA VAL A 6 -30.01 -40.62 -19.01
C VAL A 6 -28.55 -40.95 -18.73
N SER A 7 -28.11 -42.07 -19.30
CA SER A 7 -26.87 -42.80 -19.05
C SER A 7 -25.71 -42.41 -19.99
N ARG A 8 -24.50 -42.72 -19.53
CA ARG A 8 -23.26 -42.90 -20.30
C ARG A 8 -23.34 -44.10 -21.27
N THR A 9 -22.62 -43.99 -22.39
CA THR A 9 -21.74 -44.98 -23.12
C THR A 9 -21.53 -44.46 -24.56
N SER A 10 -20.44 -44.64 -25.32
CA SER A 10 -19.20 -45.43 -25.23
C SER A 10 -18.24 -45.04 -26.40
N PHE A 11 -16.93 -45.23 -26.15
CA PHE A 11 -15.77 -45.18 -27.05
C PHE A 11 -15.81 -46.11 -28.29
N LYS A 12 -15.11 -45.76 -29.39
CA LYS A 12 -13.83 -46.39 -29.86
C LYS A 12 -13.31 -45.87 -31.25
N PRO A 13 -12.03 -46.17 -31.64
CA PRO A 13 -11.11 -45.27 -32.37
C PRO A 13 -10.69 -45.75 -33.79
N GLY A 14 -9.93 -44.92 -34.54
CA GLY A 14 -9.27 -45.32 -35.79
C GLY A 14 -8.12 -44.38 -36.20
N LEU A 15 -6.96 -44.97 -36.47
CA LEU A 15 -5.63 -44.37 -36.70
C LEU A 15 -5.26 -44.43 -38.21
N LYS A 16 -4.23 -43.66 -38.65
CA LYS A 16 -3.43 -43.70 -39.91
C LYS A 16 -3.85 -42.69 -41.02
N LEU A 17 -2.99 -42.02 -41.80
CA LEU A 17 -1.52 -42.03 -42.03
C LEU A 17 -1.08 -40.72 -42.76
N PHE A 18 0.23 -40.44 -42.75
CA PHE A 18 1.02 -39.37 -43.38
C PHE A 18 0.73 -39.01 -44.87
N ILE A 19 1.02 -37.76 -45.30
CA ILE A 19 2.18 -37.35 -46.16
C ILE A 19 2.11 -35.84 -46.51
N ASP A 20 3.16 -35.14 -46.10
CA ASP A 20 3.91 -34.00 -46.66
C ASP A 20 3.47 -33.41 -48.03
N LEU A 21 3.44 -32.08 -48.14
CA LEU A 21 3.97 -31.31 -49.28
C LEU A 21 4.06 -29.81 -48.94
N ARG A 22 5.28 -29.35 -48.67
CA ARG A 22 5.71 -27.93 -48.64
C ARG A 22 5.45 -27.24 -49.99
N THR A 23 5.17 -25.94 -50.01
CA THR A 23 6.15 -24.88 -50.38
C THR A 23 5.59 -23.45 -50.47
N LYS A 24 6.34 -22.52 -49.84
CA LYS A 24 6.65 -21.11 -50.22
C LYS A 24 5.47 -20.12 -50.31
N GLN A 25 5.38 -19.03 -49.53
CA GLN A 25 6.40 -18.04 -49.16
C GLN A 25 6.01 -17.29 -47.85
N GLY A 26 6.99 -17.00 -46.98
CA GLY A 26 7.02 -15.70 -46.29
C GLY A 26 6.61 -15.56 -44.82
N ILE A 27 6.62 -16.59 -43.96
CA ILE A 27 6.54 -16.40 -42.49
C ILE A 27 7.92 -16.65 -41.89
N ARG A 28 8.56 -15.59 -41.36
CA ARG A 28 9.77 -15.71 -40.53
C ARG A 28 9.37 -16.15 -39.13
N PHE A 29 9.54 -17.43 -38.83
CA PHE A 29 9.57 -17.92 -37.46
C PHE A 29 10.97 -17.67 -36.87
N LEU A 30 11.04 -16.98 -35.74
CA LEU A 30 12.22 -17.02 -34.87
C LEU A 30 12.10 -18.30 -34.02
N SER A 31 12.86 -19.34 -34.38
CA SER A 31 12.99 -20.55 -33.57
C SER A 31 13.85 -20.24 -32.33
N SER A 32 13.30 -20.48 -31.15
CA SER A 32 14.03 -20.53 -29.90
C SER A 32 14.72 -21.90 -29.78
N ASP A 33 15.96 -22.00 -30.24
CA ASP A 33 16.84 -23.10 -29.84
C ASP A 33 17.42 -22.80 -28.45
N GLY A 34 17.48 -23.86 -27.65
CA GLY A 34 17.71 -23.81 -26.21
C GLY A 34 19.06 -23.22 -25.80
N GLU A 35 19.01 -22.23 -24.92
CA GLU A 35 20.09 -21.90 -24.00
C GLU A 35 19.52 -21.73 -22.59
N SER A 36 20.20 -22.39 -21.65
CA SER A 36 20.10 -22.33 -20.19
C SER A 36 19.15 -21.29 -19.59
N HIS A 37 18.25 -21.74 -18.71
CA HIS A 37 17.57 -20.93 -17.71
C HIS A 37 18.59 -20.22 -16.79
N LYS A 38 19.19 -19.13 -17.25
CA LYS A 38 19.61 -18.05 -16.35
C LYS A 38 18.31 -17.53 -15.75
N ARG A 39 18.13 -17.68 -14.44
CA ARG A 39 17.08 -16.98 -13.68
C ARG A 39 17.17 -15.49 -14.05
N GLN A 40 16.35 -15.03 -15.00
CA GLN A 40 16.16 -13.61 -15.24
C GLN A 40 15.51 -13.08 -13.96
N ARG A 41 16.31 -12.40 -13.15
CA ARG A 41 15.82 -11.68 -11.97
C ARG A 41 14.70 -10.75 -12.45
N PRO A 42 13.53 -10.69 -11.79
CA PRO A 42 12.48 -9.77 -12.20
C PRO A 42 13.07 -8.35 -12.20
N GLN A 43 13.20 -7.74 -13.38
CA GLN A 43 13.59 -6.35 -13.44
C GLN A 43 12.50 -5.52 -12.78
N PRO A 44 12.85 -4.46 -12.03
CA PRO A 44 11.85 -3.56 -11.47
C PRO A 44 11.00 -3.00 -12.62
N ARG A 45 9.70 -3.28 -12.56
CA ARG A 45 8.71 -2.77 -13.51
C ARG A 45 8.87 -1.25 -13.63
N SER A 46 9.07 -0.77 -14.84
CA SER A 46 9.28 0.65 -15.14
C SER A 46 8.25 1.13 -16.17
N LEU A 47 7.86 2.39 -16.07
CA LEU A 47 7.00 3.05 -17.05
C LEU A 47 7.78 4.18 -17.69
N ASN A 48 8.08 4.05 -18.99
CA ASN A 48 8.80 5.05 -19.75
C ASN A 48 7.91 6.28 -20.00
N LEU A 49 8.27 7.42 -19.40
CA LEU A 49 7.53 8.68 -19.53
C LEU A 49 7.96 9.51 -20.73
N SER A 50 8.95 9.09 -21.52
CA SER A 50 9.22 9.74 -22.82
C SER A 50 8.12 9.49 -23.85
N ILE A 51 7.27 8.49 -23.60
CA ILE A 51 6.14 8.12 -24.45
C ILE A 51 4.85 8.60 -23.76
N PRO A 52 4.16 9.63 -24.28
CA PRO A 52 2.81 9.93 -23.86
C PRO A 52 1.93 8.69 -24.06
N SER A 53 1.39 8.19 -22.96
CA SER A 53 0.63 6.93 -22.92
C SER A 53 -0.70 7.19 -22.23
N TYR A 54 -1.80 6.99 -22.95
CA TYR A 54 -3.14 7.36 -22.50
C TYR A 54 -4.10 6.19 -22.55
N VAL A 55 -4.95 6.08 -21.52
CA VAL A 55 -6.04 5.11 -21.50
C VAL A 55 -7.32 5.74 -22.05
N VAL A 56 -7.99 5.07 -22.99
CA VAL A 56 -9.29 5.47 -23.53
C VAL A 56 -10.38 4.73 -22.78
N TRP A 57 -11.04 5.46 -21.90
CA TRP A 57 -12.16 4.97 -21.08
C TRP A 57 -13.50 5.22 -21.77
N GLY A 58 -14.51 4.39 -21.50
CA GLY A 58 -15.88 4.64 -21.95
C GLY A 58 -16.85 4.76 -20.78
N SER A 59 -17.82 5.68 -20.86
CA SER A 59 -18.95 5.73 -19.92
C SER A 59 -19.92 4.57 -20.11
N GLY A 60 -19.89 3.92 -21.28
CA GLY A 60 -20.73 2.79 -21.65
C GLY A 60 -20.12 1.95 -22.78
N THR A 61 -20.84 0.89 -23.16
CA THR A 61 -20.60 0.19 -24.42
C THR A 61 -21.19 1.00 -25.59
N ASN A 62 -20.62 0.91 -26.79
CA ASN A 62 -21.09 1.61 -28.00
C ASN A 62 -21.07 3.14 -27.98
N VAL A 63 -20.34 3.76 -27.04
CA VAL A 63 -20.12 5.22 -27.00
C VAL A 63 -19.15 5.74 -28.08
N GLY A 64 -18.59 4.84 -28.90
CA GLY A 64 -17.68 5.20 -29.99
C GLY A 64 -16.18 5.19 -29.63
N LYS A 65 -15.76 4.45 -28.60
CA LYS A 65 -14.35 4.34 -28.18
C LYS A 65 -13.41 4.07 -29.35
N THR A 66 -13.61 2.98 -30.08
CA THR A 66 -12.77 2.55 -31.21
C THR A 66 -12.66 3.62 -32.30
N LEU A 67 -13.77 4.29 -32.63
CA LEU A 67 -13.78 5.35 -33.65
C LEU A 67 -12.98 6.57 -33.21
N ILE A 68 -13.06 6.93 -31.92
CA ILE A 68 -12.31 8.06 -31.37
C ILE A 68 -10.83 7.71 -31.23
N SER A 69 -10.50 6.51 -30.75
CA SER A 69 -9.12 5.99 -30.74
C SER A 69 -8.52 6.00 -32.15
N ALA A 70 -9.25 5.50 -33.15
CA ALA A 70 -8.82 5.50 -34.54
C ALA A 70 -8.63 6.92 -35.09
N GLY A 71 -9.52 7.86 -34.75
CA GLY A 71 -9.39 9.27 -35.14
C GLY A 71 -8.16 9.95 -34.55
N ILE A 72 -7.86 9.69 -33.28
CA ILE A 72 -6.64 10.18 -32.61
C ILE A 72 -5.39 9.55 -33.23
N CYS A 73 -5.36 8.23 -33.41
CA CYS A 73 -4.25 7.53 -34.06
C CYS A 73 -3.99 8.06 -35.48
N ASN A 74 -5.05 8.25 -36.27
CA ASN A 74 -4.95 8.77 -37.63
C ASN A 74 -4.50 10.24 -37.68
N PHE A 75 -4.84 11.06 -36.69
CA PHE A 75 -4.29 12.42 -36.60
C PHE A 75 -2.80 12.38 -36.24
N LEU A 76 -2.43 11.56 -35.23
CA LEU A 76 -1.05 11.42 -34.78
C LEU A 76 -0.12 10.89 -35.88
N SER A 77 -0.59 9.95 -36.72
CA SER A 77 0.19 9.30 -37.78
C SER A 77 0.51 10.20 -38.97
N LYS A 78 -0.11 11.39 -39.07
CA LYS A 78 0.22 12.38 -40.10
C LYS A 78 1.62 12.98 -39.92
N ASP A 79 2.17 12.93 -38.70
CA ASP A 79 3.58 13.25 -38.46
C ASP A 79 4.43 12.02 -38.81
N GLN A 80 5.15 12.07 -39.94
CA GLN A 80 5.94 10.94 -40.43
C GLN A 80 7.10 10.56 -39.49
N GLU A 81 7.53 11.47 -38.60
CA GLU A 81 8.54 11.18 -37.57
C GLU A 81 7.95 10.51 -36.33
N ARG A 82 6.62 10.38 -36.25
CA ARG A 82 5.92 9.80 -35.11
C ARG A 82 5.52 8.35 -35.38
N SER A 83 5.83 7.50 -34.41
CA SER A 83 5.27 6.16 -34.30
C SER A 83 4.12 6.13 -33.30
N VAL A 84 3.02 5.48 -33.64
CA VAL A 84 1.83 5.37 -32.80
C VAL A 84 1.55 3.90 -32.50
N MET A 85 1.35 3.58 -31.22
CA MET A 85 0.91 2.27 -30.79
C MET A 85 -0.51 2.34 -30.24
N PHE A 86 -1.37 1.46 -30.73
CA PHE A 86 -2.69 1.19 -30.16
C PHE A 86 -2.67 -0.19 -29.53
N ILE A 87 -3.05 -0.30 -28.26
CA ILE A 87 -3.17 -1.57 -27.57
C ILE A 87 -4.63 -1.76 -27.16
N LYS A 88 -5.20 -2.89 -27.54
CA LYS A 88 -6.43 -3.44 -27.00
C LYS A 88 -6.06 -4.59 -26.04
N PRO A 89 -5.99 -4.34 -24.72
CA PRO A 89 -5.55 -5.36 -23.78
C PRO A 89 -6.51 -6.55 -23.78
N VAL A 90 -7.82 -6.28 -23.82
CA VAL A 90 -8.88 -7.27 -23.74
C VAL A 90 -9.88 -7.04 -24.87
N GLN A 91 -10.16 -8.09 -25.65
CA GLN A 91 -11.14 -8.11 -26.74
C GLN A 91 -12.08 -9.30 -26.59
N THR A 92 -13.36 -9.09 -26.89
CA THR A 92 -14.38 -10.15 -26.92
C THR A 92 -15.09 -10.11 -28.28
N GLY A 93 -15.66 -11.21 -28.75
CA GLY A 93 -16.24 -11.29 -30.10
C GLY A 93 -15.20 -11.45 -31.21
N PHE A 94 -13.97 -11.87 -30.89
CA PHE A 94 -12.86 -11.94 -31.84
C PHE A 94 -12.86 -13.28 -32.62
N PRO A 95 -12.60 -13.29 -33.95
CA PRO A 95 -12.07 -12.21 -34.78
C PRO A 95 -13.12 -11.31 -35.44
N GLU A 96 -14.42 -11.59 -35.32
CA GLU A 96 -15.47 -10.80 -35.97
C GLU A 96 -15.45 -9.33 -35.53
N ASP A 97 -15.27 -9.10 -34.23
CA ASP A 97 -15.01 -7.81 -33.62
C ASP A 97 -13.52 -7.68 -33.30
N SER A 98 -12.86 -6.74 -33.97
CA SER A 98 -11.44 -6.43 -33.73
C SER A 98 -11.20 -4.92 -33.80
N ASP A 99 -11.07 -4.32 -32.62
CA ASP A 99 -10.80 -2.89 -32.48
C ASP A 99 -9.42 -2.53 -33.04
N ALA A 100 -8.42 -3.40 -32.86
CA ALA A 100 -7.07 -3.20 -33.40
C ALA A 100 -7.07 -3.21 -34.94
N ASP A 101 -7.81 -4.13 -35.57
CA ASP A 101 -7.93 -4.17 -37.04
C ASP A 101 -8.66 -2.94 -37.57
N THR A 102 -9.70 -2.49 -36.85
CA THR A 102 -10.42 -1.25 -37.20
C THR A 102 -9.49 -0.04 -37.16
N VAL A 103 -8.69 0.11 -36.09
CA VAL A 103 -7.71 1.21 -35.97
C VAL A 103 -6.65 1.12 -37.07
N ALA A 104 -6.11 -0.08 -37.32
CA ALA A 104 -5.13 -0.29 -38.38
C ALA A 104 -5.68 0.07 -39.75
N ALA A 105 -6.90 -0.36 -40.09
CA ALA A 105 -7.55 -0.07 -41.37
C ALA A 105 -7.87 1.43 -41.56
N VAL A 106 -8.24 2.14 -40.49
CA VAL A 106 -8.44 3.60 -40.52
C VAL A 106 -7.12 4.32 -40.71
N CYS A 107 -6.02 3.83 -40.14
CA CYS A 107 -4.71 4.51 -40.22
C CYS A 107 -3.80 4.02 -41.35
N GLY A 108 -4.19 2.95 -42.07
CA GLY A 108 -3.31 2.03 -42.84
C GLY A 108 -2.02 1.71 -42.14
N GLY A 109 -2.17 1.38 -40.85
CA GLY A 109 -1.14 0.73 -40.07
C GLY A 109 -1.23 -0.79 -40.25
N ARG A 110 -0.54 -1.49 -39.36
CA ARG A 110 -0.63 -2.94 -39.23
C ARG A 110 -1.27 -3.32 -37.90
N SER A 111 -2.03 -4.40 -37.89
CA SER A 111 -2.52 -5.04 -36.68
C SER A 111 -1.71 -6.31 -36.39
N GLU A 112 -1.46 -6.56 -35.11
CA GLU A 112 -0.81 -7.76 -34.60
C GLU A 112 -1.61 -8.31 -33.41
N VAL A 113 -1.42 -9.59 -33.08
CA VAL A 113 -2.10 -10.24 -31.96
C VAL A 113 -1.10 -10.85 -30.99
N GLY A 114 -1.45 -10.84 -29.71
CA GLY A 114 -0.72 -11.57 -28.67
C GLY A 114 -0.97 -13.08 -28.75
N GLU A 115 -0.15 -13.85 -28.02
CA GLU A 115 -0.21 -15.32 -28.03
C GLU A 115 -1.61 -15.84 -27.67
N HIS A 116 -2.25 -15.24 -26.65
CA HIS A 116 -3.60 -15.61 -26.26
C HIS A 116 -4.59 -15.36 -27.41
N ALA A 117 -4.61 -14.17 -28.01
CA ALA A 117 -5.51 -13.89 -29.13
C ALA A 117 -5.25 -14.78 -30.37
N SER A 118 -3.99 -15.11 -30.67
CA SER A 118 -3.64 -15.96 -31.83
C SER A 118 -4.21 -17.38 -31.79
N GLN A 119 -4.45 -17.93 -30.59
CA GLN A 119 -5.02 -19.27 -30.43
C GLN A 119 -6.45 -19.39 -31.01
N ILE A 120 -7.17 -18.28 -31.14
CA ILE A 120 -8.48 -18.24 -31.80
C ILE A 120 -8.32 -18.33 -33.32
N LEU A 121 -7.33 -17.63 -33.88
CA LEU A 121 -7.07 -17.61 -35.33
C LEU A 121 -6.59 -18.96 -35.86
N ILE A 122 -5.82 -19.71 -35.05
CA ILE A 122 -5.31 -21.05 -35.42
C ILE A 122 -6.46 -22.07 -35.58
N ASN A 123 -7.63 -21.83 -34.97
CA ASN A 123 -8.78 -22.74 -34.95
C ASN A 123 -10.03 -22.16 -35.65
N GLY A 124 -9.93 -20.99 -36.29
CA GLY A 124 -11.04 -20.28 -36.92
C GLY A 124 -10.99 -20.32 -38.46
N PRO A 125 -12.10 -19.98 -39.15
CA PRO A 125 -12.09 -19.81 -40.61
C PRO A 125 -11.14 -18.68 -41.03
N GLU A 126 -10.57 -18.76 -42.25
CA GLU A 126 -9.84 -17.65 -42.86
C GLU A 126 -10.77 -16.42 -42.97
N VAL A 127 -10.45 -15.35 -42.22
CA VAL A 127 -11.21 -14.09 -42.31
C VAL A 127 -10.58 -13.20 -43.37
N SER A 128 -11.34 -12.85 -44.41
CA SER A 128 -10.94 -11.85 -45.40
C SER A 128 -10.99 -10.44 -44.79
N TYR A 129 -9.83 -9.80 -44.65
CA TYR A 129 -9.71 -8.43 -44.14
C TYR A 129 -10.26 -7.40 -45.13
N PHE A 130 -11.05 -6.45 -44.63
CA PHE A 130 -11.46 -5.28 -45.41
C PHE A 130 -10.22 -4.41 -45.72
N PRO A 131 -9.92 -4.11 -46.99
CA PRO A 131 -8.82 -3.21 -47.33
C PRO A 131 -9.18 -1.75 -46.98
N ASP A 132 -8.21 -1.05 -46.39
CA ASP A 132 -8.02 0.41 -46.31
C ASP A 132 -9.28 1.31 -46.27
N LEU A 133 -9.71 1.73 -45.08
CA LEU A 133 -10.85 2.65 -44.90
C LEU A 133 -10.51 4.12 -45.25
N LEU A 134 -9.23 4.52 -45.20
CA LEU A 134 -8.79 5.91 -45.44
C LEU A 134 -7.63 6.09 -46.44
N HIS A 135 -6.95 5.06 -46.97
CA HIS A 135 -5.64 5.28 -47.58
C HIS A 135 -5.59 6.00 -48.93
N GLN A 136 -4.54 6.82 -49.03
CA GLN A 136 -3.80 7.25 -50.22
C GLN A 136 -2.35 6.75 -50.03
N ASP A 137 -1.87 5.86 -50.89
CA ASP A 137 -0.48 5.46 -51.27
C ASP A 137 0.78 5.61 -50.37
N GLN A 138 0.71 5.90 -49.06
CA GLN A 138 1.89 5.98 -48.18
C GLN A 138 1.74 5.15 -46.91
N ALA A 139 2.74 4.35 -46.56
CA ALA A 139 2.74 3.51 -45.36
C ALA A 139 2.79 4.37 -44.07
N CYS A 140 1.88 4.12 -43.13
CA CYS A 140 1.82 4.83 -41.84
C CYS A 140 2.50 4.05 -40.71
N ASN A 141 3.17 4.76 -39.80
CA ASN A 141 3.85 4.18 -38.61
C ASN A 141 2.87 3.90 -37.45
N VAL A 142 1.77 3.20 -37.73
CA VAL A 142 0.79 2.78 -36.70
C VAL A 142 0.85 1.26 -36.50
N LEU A 143 1.06 0.84 -35.25
CA LEU A 143 0.97 -0.55 -34.82
C LEU A 143 -0.21 -0.71 -33.87
N ALA A 144 -1.23 -1.44 -34.30
CA ALA A 144 -2.36 -1.82 -33.46
C ALA A 144 -2.17 -3.25 -32.94
N ARG A 145 -2.48 -3.51 -31.67
CA ARG A 145 -2.33 -4.83 -31.07
C ARG A 145 -3.55 -5.26 -30.27
N THR A 146 -3.94 -6.52 -30.41
CA THR A 146 -4.89 -7.18 -29.49
C THR A 146 -4.15 -8.22 -28.65
N GLU A 147 -4.07 -8.03 -27.34
CA GLU A 147 -3.26 -8.90 -26.47
C GLU A 147 -4.01 -10.18 -26.06
N PHE A 148 -5.18 -10.01 -25.42
CA PHE A 148 -6.01 -11.12 -24.96
C PHE A 148 -7.40 -11.04 -25.62
N ALA A 149 -7.78 -12.10 -26.33
CA ALA A 149 -9.07 -12.18 -27.00
C ALA A 149 -9.86 -13.46 -26.70
N TRP A 150 -11.20 -13.33 -26.77
CA TRP A 150 -12.21 -14.38 -26.67
C TRP A 150 -13.20 -14.27 -27.84
N SER A 151 -13.75 -15.40 -28.30
CA SER A 151 -14.65 -15.44 -29.46
C SER A 151 -16.10 -15.07 -29.16
N HIS A 152 -16.57 -15.27 -27.93
CA HIS A 152 -17.92 -14.88 -27.56
C HIS A 152 -18.03 -13.37 -27.36
N ALA A 153 -18.99 -12.74 -28.04
CA ALA A 153 -19.30 -11.32 -27.95
C ALA A 153 -20.11 -11.00 -26.67
N VAL A 154 -19.49 -11.20 -25.51
CA VAL A 154 -20.05 -10.94 -24.17
C VAL A 154 -19.05 -10.19 -23.29
N GLY A 155 -19.42 -9.83 -22.05
CA GLY A 155 -18.46 -9.23 -21.12
C GLY A 155 -17.26 -10.15 -20.86
N PRO A 156 -16.03 -9.62 -20.68
CA PRO A 156 -14.82 -10.45 -20.59
C PRO A 156 -14.88 -11.57 -19.55
N HIS A 157 -15.39 -11.31 -18.35
CA HIS A 157 -15.59 -12.32 -17.31
C HIS A 157 -16.49 -13.50 -17.75
N LEU A 158 -17.55 -13.23 -18.53
CA LEU A 158 -18.43 -14.28 -19.07
C LEU A 158 -17.73 -15.05 -20.18
N ALA A 159 -16.97 -14.36 -21.04
CA ALA A 159 -16.22 -15.00 -22.11
C ALA A 159 -15.19 -16.00 -21.54
N VAL A 160 -14.52 -15.64 -20.44
CA VAL A 160 -13.65 -16.56 -19.68
C VAL A 160 -14.43 -17.78 -19.17
N GLN A 161 -15.61 -17.58 -18.59
CA GLN A 161 -16.44 -18.69 -18.08
C GLN A 161 -16.91 -19.62 -19.20
N MET A 162 -17.25 -19.07 -20.36
CA MET A 162 -17.76 -19.83 -21.51
C MET A 162 -16.65 -20.60 -22.25
N GLU A 163 -15.46 -20.02 -22.37
CA GLU A 163 -14.37 -20.59 -23.16
C GLU A 163 -13.32 -21.31 -22.31
N GLY A 164 -13.32 -21.14 -20.99
CA GLY A 164 -12.36 -21.77 -20.08
C GLY A 164 -10.93 -21.24 -20.20
N ARG A 165 -10.75 -20.03 -20.75
CA ARG A 165 -9.45 -19.40 -21.03
C ARG A 165 -9.23 -18.21 -20.10
N ALA A 166 -8.86 -18.49 -18.86
CA ALA A 166 -8.70 -17.47 -17.82
C ALA A 166 -7.38 -16.70 -17.96
N VAL A 167 -7.43 -15.40 -17.65
CA VAL A 167 -6.27 -14.50 -17.61
C VAL A 167 -6.38 -13.65 -16.34
N SER A 168 -5.31 -13.58 -15.56
CA SER A 168 -5.26 -12.78 -14.33
C SER A 168 -4.95 -11.30 -14.59
N ASP A 169 -5.28 -10.44 -13.62
CA ASP A 169 -4.96 -9.01 -13.69
C ASP A 169 -3.45 -8.77 -13.80
N GLU A 170 -2.65 -9.54 -13.07
CA GLU A 170 -1.19 -9.52 -13.10
C GLU A 170 -0.65 -9.80 -14.52
N GLN A 171 -1.21 -10.78 -15.22
CA GLN A 171 -0.80 -11.12 -16.59
C GLN A 171 -1.11 -9.99 -17.58
N ILE A 172 -2.28 -9.35 -17.45
CA ILE A 172 -2.65 -8.21 -18.31
C ILE A 172 -1.72 -7.03 -18.05
N LEU A 173 -1.49 -6.68 -16.78
CA LEU A 173 -0.62 -5.57 -16.39
C LEU A 173 0.83 -5.79 -16.83
N GLN A 174 1.36 -7.00 -16.63
CA GLN A 174 2.70 -7.36 -17.08
C GLN A 174 2.82 -7.22 -18.59
N ARG A 175 1.87 -7.75 -19.35
CA ARG A 175 1.90 -7.67 -20.82
C ARG A 175 1.85 -6.23 -21.31
N LEU A 176 1.01 -5.39 -20.72
CA LEU A 176 0.94 -3.97 -21.08
C LEU A 176 2.26 -3.24 -20.84
N GLN A 177 2.93 -3.52 -19.72
CA GLN A 177 4.24 -2.94 -19.42
C GLN A 177 5.31 -3.42 -20.40
N GLU A 178 5.33 -4.71 -20.74
CA GLU A 178 6.25 -5.30 -21.72
C GLU A 178 6.08 -4.66 -23.10
N GLU A 179 4.84 -4.46 -23.56
CA GLU A 179 4.55 -3.81 -24.84
C GLU A 179 4.97 -2.35 -24.86
N LEU A 180 4.65 -1.58 -23.81
CA LEU A 180 5.07 -0.18 -23.70
C LEU A 180 6.60 -0.03 -23.63
N SER A 181 7.28 -0.93 -22.91
CA SER A 181 8.76 -0.95 -22.84
C SER A 181 9.36 -1.28 -24.20
N THR A 182 8.89 -2.36 -24.84
CA THR A 182 9.37 -2.81 -26.15
C THR A 182 9.14 -1.73 -27.22
N PHE A 183 7.99 -1.05 -27.17
CA PHE A 183 7.72 0.07 -28.06
C PHE A 183 8.67 1.24 -27.83
N GLY A 184 9.06 1.50 -26.58
CA GLY A 184 10.09 2.48 -26.24
C GLY A 184 11.46 2.18 -26.84
N GLU A 185 11.85 0.91 -26.89
CA GLU A 185 13.17 0.48 -27.38
C GLU A 185 13.27 0.36 -28.91
N ARG A 186 12.18 0.01 -29.61
CA ARG A 186 12.20 -0.20 -31.08
C ARG A 186 12.59 1.09 -31.83
N GLY A 187 13.63 1.01 -32.65
CA GLY A 187 14.12 2.09 -33.51
C GLY A 187 13.20 2.35 -34.70
N GLY A 188 12.39 3.40 -34.60
CA GLY A 188 11.48 3.85 -35.65
C GLY A 188 10.63 5.01 -35.13
N GLY A 189 10.95 6.23 -35.58
CA GLY A 189 10.34 7.48 -35.15
C GLY A 189 11.07 8.18 -33.99
N ALA A 190 11.39 9.48 -34.17
CA ALA A 190 11.95 10.34 -33.12
C ALA A 190 10.90 10.67 -32.04
N LYS A 191 9.61 10.53 -32.36
CA LYS A 191 8.49 10.72 -31.45
C LYS A 191 7.64 9.46 -31.36
N LYS A 192 7.09 9.18 -30.18
CA LYS A 192 6.25 8.01 -29.91
C LYS A 192 4.99 8.42 -29.18
N PHE A 193 3.89 7.70 -29.37
CA PHE A 193 2.63 7.91 -28.64
C PHE A 193 1.90 6.58 -28.48
N ALA A 194 1.36 6.29 -27.31
CA ALA A 194 0.62 5.06 -27.03
C ALA A 194 -0.82 5.33 -26.57
N ILE A 195 -1.75 4.55 -27.12
CA ILE A 195 -3.16 4.54 -26.75
C ILE A 195 -3.52 3.15 -26.27
N ILE A 196 -4.12 3.06 -25.09
CA ILE A 196 -4.60 1.82 -24.49
C ILE A 196 -6.12 1.91 -24.39
N GLU A 197 -6.85 1.10 -25.14
CA GLU A 197 -8.31 1.15 -25.13
C GLU A 197 -8.92 0.07 -24.23
N THR A 198 -9.80 0.47 -23.31
CA THR A 198 -10.45 -0.49 -22.40
C THR A 198 -11.55 -1.30 -23.09
N ALA A 199 -11.92 -2.43 -22.47
CA ALA A 199 -13.09 -3.20 -22.87
C ALA A 199 -14.33 -2.75 -22.05
N GLY A 200 -15.45 -2.48 -22.72
CA GLY A 200 -16.67 -2.03 -22.03
C GLY A 200 -16.56 -0.62 -21.43
N ALA A 201 -17.21 -0.41 -20.29
CA ALA A 201 -17.23 0.84 -19.52
C ALA A 201 -16.21 0.83 -18.36
N VAL A 202 -16.01 1.97 -17.70
CA VAL A 202 -15.06 2.15 -16.58
C VAL A 202 -15.13 1.04 -15.52
N ASN A 203 -16.33 0.66 -15.08
CA ASN A 203 -16.53 -0.38 -14.04
C ASN A 203 -16.94 -1.75 -14.63
N SER A 204 -16.81 -1.96 -15.96
CA SER A 204 -17.10 -3.28 -16.53
C SER A 204 -16.12 -4.33 -15.97
N PRO A 205 -16.58 -5.57 -15.71
CA PRO A 205 -15.68 -6.62 -15.24
C PRO A 205 -14.65 -7.01 -16.31
N ALA A 206 -13.39 -7.03 -15.90
CA ALA A 206 -12.25 -7.60 -16.61
C ALA A 206 -12.36 -9.15 -16.65
N PRO A 207 -11.47 -9.86 -17.37
CA PRO A 207 -11.47 -11.33 -17.44
C PRO A 207 -11.47 -12.01 -16.06
N SER A 208 -10.80 -11.43 -15.07
CA SER A 208 -10.73 -11.90 -13.69
C SER A 208 -12.00 -11.65 -12.85
N GLY A 209 -12.92 -10.79 -13.34
CA GLY A 209 -14.05 -10.26 -12.59
C GLY A 209 -13.77 -8.94 -11.85
N THR A 210 -12.51 -8.52 -11.71
CA THR A 210 -12.15 -7.18 -11.19
C THR A 210 -12.70 -6.10 -12.12
N SER A 211 -13.01 -4.89 -11.63
CA SER A 211 -13.42 -3.80 -12.52
C SER A 211 -12.25 -3.33 -13.40
N GLN A 212 -12.52 -2.91 -14.64
CA GLN A 212 -11.48 -2.42 -15.58
C GLN A 212 -10.62 -1.29 -14.97
N VAL A 213 -11.25 -0.39 -14.22
CA VAL A 213 -10.53 0.70 -13.55
C VAL A 213 -9.65 0.21 -12.39
N ASP A 214 -10.09 -0.79 -11.62
CA ASP A 214 -9.27 -1.36 -10.55
C ASP A 214 -8.09 -2.16 -11.15
N LEU A 215 -8.30 -2.87 -12.27
CA LEU A 215 -7.25 -3.56 -13.02
C LEU A 215 -6.15 -2.59 -13.47
N LEU A 216 -6.50 -1.50 -14.16
CA LEU A 216 -5.50 -0.59 -14.75
C LEU A 216 -4.99 0.47 -13.78
N ARG A 217 -5.58 0.60 -12.60
CA ARG A 217 -5.17 1.59 -11.59
C ARG A 217 -3.69 1.45 -11.23
N ASP A 218 -3.16 0.24 -11.22
CA ASP A 218 -1.77 0.00 -10.87
C ASP A 218 -0.76 0.66 -11.80
N LEU A 219 -1.11 0.97 -13.06
CA LEU A 219 -0.23 1.68 -13.99
C LEU A 219 -0.24 3.19 -13.80
N ARG A 220 -1.30 3.74 -13.19
CA ARG A 220 -1.53 5.20 -13.00
C ARG A 220 -1.27 6.02 -14.29
N LEU A 221 -1.74 5.48 -15.42
CA LEU A 221 -1.74 6.20 -16.69
C LEU A 221 -2.87 7.24 -16.70
N PRO A 222 -2.64 8.44 -17.28
CA PRO A 222 -3.70 9.39 -17.52
C PRO A 222 -4.67 8.83 -18.57
N GLY A 223 -5.88 9.37 -18.62
CA GLY A 223 -6.88 8.92 -19.57
C GLY A 223 -7.67 10.03 -20.24
N ILE A 224 -8.38 9.65 -21.30
CA ILE A 224 -9.51 10.40 -21.83
C ILE A 224 -10.78 9.60 -21.60
N LEU A 225 -11.90 10.29 -21.37
CA LEU A 225 -13.19 9.65 -21.18
C LEU A 225 -14.07 9.86 -22.41
N ILE A 226 -14.53 8.77 -23.00
CA ILE A 226 -15.54 8.80 -24.05
C ILE A 226 -16.92 8.77 -23.40
N GLY A 227 -17.60 9.91 -23.43
CA GLY A 227 -18.94 10.08 -22.88
C GLY A 227 -20.04 9.63 -23.84
N ASP A 228 -21.26 9.53 -23.32
CA ASP A 228 -22.42 9.08 -24.08
C ASP A 228 -23.31 10.26 -24.52
N GLY A 229 -23.51 10.36 -25.82
CA GLY A 229 -24.37 11.39 -26.44
C GLY A 229 -25.86 11.09 -26.37
N GLN A 230 -26.27 9.89 -25.95
CA GLN A 230 -27.67 9.47 -25.92
C GLN A 230 -28.43 10.02 -24.70
N ILE A 231 -29.74 9.78 -24.65
CA ILE A 231 -30.56 10.08 -23.47
C ILE A 231 -30.02 9.28 -22.28
N GLY A 232 -29.85 9.94 -21.13
CA GLY A 232 -29.19 9.39 -19.95
C GLY A 232 -27.66 9.50 -19.97
N GLY A 233 -27.08 9.89 -21.11
CA GLY A 233 -25.64 9.92 -21.33
C GLY A 233 -24.87 10.95 -20.50
N ILE A 234 -25.51 12.05 -20.08
CA ILE A 234 -24.93 13.02 -19.14
C ILE A 234 -24.58 12.32 -17.81
N SER A 235 -25.55 11.60 -17.24
CA SER A 235 -25.40 10.91 -15.95
C SER A 235 -24.34 9.82 -16.03
N SER A 236 -24.41 8.95 -17.06
CA SER A 236 -23.41 7.88 -17.23
C SER A 236 -22.00 8.43 -17.41
N THR A 237 -21.85 9.55 -18.13
CA THR A 237 -20.55 10.21 -18.32
C THR A 237 -20.00 10.78 -17.02
N VAL A 238 -20.82 11.51 -16.25
CA VAL A 238 -20.38 12.09 -14.97
C VAL A 238 -20.03 11.00 -13.95
N SER A 239 -20.86 9.95 -13.81
CA SER A 239 -20.59 8.85 -12.88
C SER A 239 -19.35 8.03 -13.27
N ALA A 240 -19.08 7.88 -14.58
CA ALA A 240 -17.85 7.25 -15.05
C ALA A 240 -16.62 8.10 -14.73
N MET A 241 -16.70 9.42 -14.93
CA MET A 241 -15.65 10.37 -14.55
C MET A 241 -15.37 10.32 -13.04
N GLU A 242 -16.40 10.38 -12.21
CA GLU A 242 -16.29 10.28 -10.75
C GLU A 242 -15.63 8.96 -10.32
N SER A 243 -15.99 7.85 -10.98
CA SER A 243 -15.40 6.53 -10.70
C SER A 243 -13.90 6.46 -10.98
N LEU A 244 -13.43 7.15 -12.02
CA LEU A 244 -12.02 7.28 -12.39
C LEU A 244 -11.27 8.17 -11.39
N LEU A 245 -11.82 9.35 -11.10
CA LEU A 245 -11.22 10.31 -10.16
C LEU A 245 -11.13 9.75 -8.74
N LEU A 246 -12.16 9.03 -8.28
CA LEU A 246 -12.15 8.35 -6.98
C LEU A 246 -10.98 7.36 -6.84
N ARG A 247 -10.52 6.79 -7.96
CA ARG A 247 -9.36 5.89 -7.97
C ARG A 247 -8.05 6.63 -8.21
N GLY A 248 -8.07 7.95 -8.39
CA GLY A 248 -6.88 8.76 -8.66
C GLY A 248 -6.38 8.62 -10.09
N ILE A 249 -7.27 8.41 -11.07
CA ILE A 249 -6.96 8.48 -12.49
C ILE A 249 -7.19 9.91 -12.99
N ASP A 250 -6.14 10.53 -13.52
CA ASP A 250 -6.22 11.86 -14.13
C ASP A 250 -6.92 11.78 -15.50
N ILE A 251 -7.86 12.68 -15.75
CA ILE A 251 -8.63 12.76 -17.00
C ILE A 251 -8.26 14.05 -17.73
N SER A 252 -7.65 13.92 -18.91
CA SER A 252 -7.25 15.07 -19.73
C SER A 252 -8.44 15.75 -20.39
N CYS A 253 -9.39 14.98 -20.92
CA CYS A 253 -10.59 15.51 -21.55
C CYS A 253 -11.71 14.49 -21.64
N ILE A 254 -12.91 14.98 -21.95
CA ILE A 254 -14.07 14.18 -22.31
C ILE A 254 -14.38 14.38 -23.79
N VAL A 255 -14.63 13.30 -24.52
CA VAL A 255 -15.05 13.35 -25.93
C VAL A 255 -16.39 12.63 -26.08
N MET A 256 -17.33 13.21 -26.81
CA MET A 256 -18.70 12.66 -26.92
C MET A 256 -19.18 12.74 -28.36
N LEU A 257 -19.85 11.71 -28.86
CA LEU A 257 -20.59 11.80 -30.12
C LEU A 257 -21.89 12.58 -29.88
N ASP A 258 -22.13 13.65 -30.62
CA ASP A 258 -23.39 14.40 -30.56
C ASP A 258 -24.51 13.58 -31.20
N MET A 259 -25.65 13.53 -30.53
CA MET A 259 -26.89 12.88 -31.00
C MET A 259 -28.03 13.91 -31.18
N GLY A 260 -27.71 15.20 -31.21
CA GLY A 260 -28.65 16.31 -31.29
C GLY A 260 -29.22 16.75 -29.94
N LEU A 261 -28.62 16.31 -28.83
CA LEU A 261 -29.11 16.55 -27.47
C LEU A 261 -28.29 17.59 -26.69
N ARG A 262 -27.15 18.03 -27.26
CA ARG A 262 -26.22 18.99 -26.63
C ARG A 262 -25.72 18.53 -25.25
N ASN A 263 -25.53 17.21 -25.09
CA ASN A 263 -25.03 16.62 -23.84
C ASN A 263 -23.64 17.15 -23.47
N GLU A 264 -22.80 17.44 -24.47
CA GLU A 264 -21.45 17.97 -24.30
C GLU A 264 -21.44 19.29 -23.54
N GLU A 265 -22.40 20.18 -23.81
CA GLU A 265 -22.50 21.47 -23.10
C GLU A 265 -22.96 21.29 -21.66
N ALA A 266 -23.90 20.38 -21.42
CA ALA A 266 -24.36 20.07 -20.07
C ALA A 266 -23.24 19.46 -19.23
N VAL A 267 -22.52 18.47 -19.78
CA VAL A 267 -21.36 17.85 -19.12
C VAL A 267 -20.27 18.90 -18.89
N ALA A 268 -19.94 19.75 -19.87
CA ALA A 268 -18.94 20.81 -19.70
C ALA A 268 -19.29 21.77 -18.55
N ASN A 269 -20.56 22.15 -18.43
CA ASN A 269 -21.04 23.01 -17.36
C ASN A 269 -20.95 22.33 -15.98
N MET A 270 -21.30 21.05 -15.88
CA MET A 270 -21.19 20.27 -14.64
C MET A 270 -19.73 20.11 -14.21
N VAL A 271 -18.86 19.74 -15.15
CA VAL A 271 -17.42 19.60 -14.91
C VAL A 271 -16.80 20.92 -14.46
N LYS A 272 -17.14 22.04 -15.12
CA LYS A 272 -16.63 23.36 -14.75
C LYS A 272 -17.09 23.84 -13.36
N LYS A 273 -18.37 23.63 -13.01
CA LYS A 273 -18.94 24.08 -11.72
C LYS A 273 -18.60 23.15 -10.56
N GLY A 274 -18.48 21.85 -10.81
CA GLY A 274 -18.21 20.84 -9.80
C GLY A 274 -16.72 20.55 -9.64
N PHE A 275 -16.09 19.98 -10.67
CA PHE A 275 -14.77 19.34 -10.56
C PHE A 275 -13.59 20.27 -10.88
N GLY A 276 -13.73 21.16 -11.87
CA GLY A 276 -12.65 22.03 -12.33
C GLY A 276 -12.15 23.04 -11.29
N GLY A 277 -12.89 23.26 -10.20
CA GLY A 277 -12.47 24.10 -9.07
C GLY A 277 -11.55 23.42 -8.06
N TYR A 278 -11.56 22.09 -7.93
CA TYR A 278 -10.86 21.36 -6.86
C TYR A 278 -9.52 20.77 -7.27
N THR A 279 -9.35 20.36 -8.53
CA THR A 279 -8.07 19.81 -9.03
C THR A 279 -7.13 20.89 -9.57
N GLY A 280 -7.60 22.14 -9.70
CA GLY A 280 -6.88 23.22 -10.37
C GLY A 280 -6.75 23.06 -11.89
N LYS A 281 -7.24 21.95 -12.47
CA LYS A 281 -7.24 21.66 -13.91
C LYS A 281 -8.66 21.63 -14.47
N SER A 282 -8.88 22.38 -15.55
CA SER A 282 -10.13 22.31 -16.32
C SER A 282 -10.12 21.04 -17.18
N ILE A 283 -11.18 20.22 -17.12
CA ILE A 283 -11.37 19.07 -18.01
C ILE A 283 -12.27 19.52 -19.17
N PRO A 284 -11.71 19.82 -20.36
CA PRO A 284 -12.51 20.23 -21.51
C PRO A 284 -13.36 19.07 -22.05
N VAL A 285 -14.51 19.44 -22.63
CA VAL A 285 -15.45 18.50 -23.25
C VAL A 285 -15.56 18.83 -24.74
N PHE A 286 -15.33 17.82 -25.58
CA PHE A 286 -15.38 17.93 -27.03
C PHE A 286 -16.56 17.11 -27.58
N GLY A 287 -17.57 17.77 -28.15
CA GLY A 287 -18.62 17.09 -28.90
C GLY A 287 -18.18 16.85 -30.34
N LEU A 288 -18.29 15.63 -30.87
CA LEU A 288 -18.08 15.24 -32.28
C LEU A 288 -19.43 15.19 -33.01
N PRO A 289 -19.50 15.46 -34.33
CA PRO A 289 -20.76 15.33 -35.07
C PRO A 289 -21.33 13.90 -35.04
N PRO A 290 -22.65 13.72 -35.22
CA PRO A 290 -23.28 12.41 -35.27
C PRO A 290 -22.65 11.49 -36.32
N LEU A 291 -22.63 10.18 -36.06
CA LEU A 291 -22.19 9.20 -37.04
C LEU A 291 -23.14 9.16 -38.25
N PRO A 292 -22.63 8.86 -39.47
CA PRO A 292 -23.47 8.62 -40.64
C PRO A 292 -24.52 7.54 -40.36
N ARG A 293 -25.81 7.83 -40.65
CA ARG A 293 -26.93 6.92 -40.33
C ARG A 293 -26.83 5.59 -41.08
N ARG A 294 -27.13 4.48 -40.39
CA ARG A 294 -27.16 3.09 -40.90
C ARG A 294 -28.17 2.78 -42.03
N ARG A 295 -28.92 3.74 -42.57
CA ARG A 295 -29.90 3.46 -43.65
C ARG A 295 -29.19 3.45 -45.01
N SER A 296 -28.93 2.25 -45.54
CA SER A 296 -28.43 1.90 -46.88
C SER A 296 -27.12 2.55 -47.38
N ASN A 297 -26.56 3.55 -46.70
CA ASN A 297 -25.39 4.34 -47.11
C ASN A 297 -24.22 4.28 -46.10
N PHE A 298 -24.13 3.25 -45.24
CA PHE A 298 -22.91 3.05 -44.43
C PHE A 298 -21.81 2.50 -45.34
N SER A 299 -21.14 3.41 -46.06
CA SER A 299 -19.98 3.11 -46.89
C SER A 299 -18.70 3.57 -46.20
N ALA A 300 -17.58 2.91 -46.53
CA ALA A 300 -16.25 3.37 -46.13
C ALA A 300 -16.04 4.87 -46.47
N ALA A 301 -16.60 5.34 -47.59
CA ALA A 301 -16.56 6.73 -48.00
C ALA A 301 -17.32 7.68 -47.06
N ALA A 302 -18.48 7.28 -46.52
CA ALA A 302 -19.23 8.09 -45.55
C ALA A 302 -18.48 8.21 -44.22
N LEU A 303 -17.87 7.11 -43.75
CA LEU A 303 -17.03 7.12 -42.55
C LEU A 303 -15.76 7.96 -42.76
N ARG A 304 -15.16 7.89 -43.95
CA ARG A 304 -14.03 8.74 -44.34
C ARG A 304 -14.38 10.22 -44.30
N SER A 305 -15.52 10.60 -44.86
CA SER A 305 -16.00 11.98 -44.81
C SER A 305 -16.23 12.46 -43.37
N TRP A 306 -16.72 11.58 -42.49
CA TRP A 306 -16.92 11.90 -41.08
C TRP A 306 -15.58 12.14 -40.36
N PHE A 307 -14.56 11.30 -40.58
CA PHE A 307 -13.22 11.52 -40.02
C PHE A 307 -12.61 12.86 -40.48
N LEU A 308 -12.77 13.22 -41.76
CA LEU A 308 -12.31 14.50 -42.30
C LEU A 308 -13.02 15.69 -41.62
N GLN A 309 -14.34 15.58 -41.41
CA GLN A 309 -15.12 16.61 -40.70
C GLN A 309 -14.67 16.78 -39.23
N CYS A 310 -14.19 15.71 -38.60
CA CYS A 310 -13.75 15.71 -37.21
C CYS A 310 -12.29 16.13 -37.00
N GLN A 311 -11.53 16.40 -38.06
CA GLN A 311 -10.08 16.59 -37.98
C GLN A 311 -9.64 17.70 -37.00
N ASP A 312 -10.31 18.86 -37.00
CA ASP A 312 -10.02 19.96 -36.06
C ASP A 312 -10.20 19.52 -34.59
N LYS A 313 -11.22 18.70 -34.31
CA LYS A 313 -11.50 18.23 -32.95
C LYS A 313 -10.47 17.20 -32.51
N PHE A 314 -10.09 16.26 -33.38
CA PHE A 314 -9.00 15.33 -33.09
C PHE A 314 -7.67 16.04 -32.89
N GLU A 315 -7.37 17.07 -33.69
CA GLU A 315 -6.19 17.92 -33.50
C GLU A 315 -6.16 18.57 -32.11
N LYS A 316 -7.27 19.19 -31.69
CA LYS A 316 -7.38 19.83 -30.36
C LYS A 316 -7.22 18.83 -29.22
N VAL A 317 -7.89 17.67 -29.31
CA VAL A 317 -7.78 16.60 -28.31
C VAL A 317 -6.34 16.10 -28.20
N THR A 318 -5.71 15.79 -29.32
CA THR A 318 -4.33 15.29 -29.32
C THR A 318 -3.34 16.32 -28.79
N LYS A 319 -3.43 17.58 -29.24
CA LYS A 319 -2.55 18.66 -28.74
C LYS A 319 -2.69 18.87 -27.24
N LEU A 320 -3.92 18.75 -26.71
CA LEU A 320 -4.17 18.81 -25.28
C LEU A 320 -3.48 17.65 -24.53
N MET A 321 -3.63 16.42 -25.01
CA MET A 321 -2.96 15.25 -24.42
C MET A 321 -1.43 15.41 -24.41
N GLU A 322 -0.84 15.93 -25.49
CA GLU A 322 0.59 16.21 -25.54
C GLU A 322 1.02 17.33 -24.57
N ALA A 323 0.21 18.38 -24.46
CA ALA A 323 0.45 19.47 -23.52
C ALA A 323 0.37 19.01 -22.06
N ASP A 324 -0.66 18.23 -21.71
CA ASP A 324 -0.86 17.67 -20.37
C ASP A 324 0.30 16.75 -19.97
N HIS A 325 0.76 15.89 -20.89
CA HIS A 325 1.92 15.03 -20.64
C HIS A 325 3.20 15.84 -20.43
N LYS A 326 3.42 16.88 -21.24
CA LYS A 326 4.56 17.79 -21.09
C LYS A 326 4.53 18.52 -19.75
N GLU A 327 3.38 19.02 -19.33
CA GLU A 327 3.19 19.67 -18.03
C GLU A 327 3.47 18.69 -16.89
N ARG A 328 2.94 17.46 -16.95
CA ARG A 328 3.22 16.41 -15.97
C ARG A 328 4.72 16.16 -15.85
N LEU A 329 5.43 15.99 -16.97
CA LEU A 329 6.88 15.80 -16.97
C LEU A 329 7.64 16.97 -16.32
N GLN A 330 7.24 18.22 -16.60
CA GLN A 330 7.85 19.40 -16.00
C GLN A 330 7.62 19.46 -14.48
N LEU A 331 6.42 19.11 -14.02
CA LEU A 331 6.09 19.05 -12.59
C LEU A 331 6.90 17.99 -11.86
N LEU A 332 7.06 16.80 -12.46
CA LEU A 332 7.88 15.70 -11.92
C LEU A 332 9.37 16.08 -11.91
N ALA A 333 9.89 16.65 -13.00
CA ALA A 333 11.29 17.03 -13.13
C ALA A 333 11.72 18.11 -12.12
N SER A 334 10.83 19.06 -11.82
CA SER A 334 11.07 20.15 -10.85
C SER A 334 10.79 19.78 -9.39
N ALA A 335 10.22 18.60 -9.12
CA ALA A 335 9.70 18.26 -7.80
C ALA A 335 10.78 18.27 -6.70
N GLU A 336 11.97 17.73 -6.99
CA GLU A 336 13.09 17.71 -6.04
C GLU A 336 13.54 19.12 -5.64
N GLU A 337 13.71 20.01 -6.62
CA GLU A 337 14.13 21.40 -6.40
C GLU A 337 13.09 22.13 -5.55
N ARG A 338 11.82 22.06 -5.96
CA ARG A 338 10.71 22.68 -5.20
C ARG A 338 10.64 22.14 -3.78
N ALA A 339 10.85 20.84 -3.57
CA ALA A 339 10.81 20.25 -2.25
C ALA A 339 11.96 20.77 -1.37
N ARG A 340 13.21 20.80 -1.87
CA ARG A 340 14.34 21.36 -1.12
C ARG A 340 14.17 22.83 -0.75
N SER A 341 13.53 23.61 -1.63
CA SER A 341 13.37 25.05 -1.40
C SER A 341 12.20 25.39 -0.48
N SER A 342 11.25 24.48 -0.26
CA SER A 342 9.97 24.81 0.41
C SER A 342 9.52 23.87 1.52
N VAL A 343 10.05 22.64 1.61
CA VAL A 343 9.58 21.63 2.56
C VAL A 343 10.53 21.52 3.76
N TRP A 344 9.99 21.65 4.98
CA TRP A 344 10.69 21.28 6.21
C TRP A 344 10.39 19.84 6.60
N TRP A 345 11.27 18.91 6.22
CA TRP A 345 11.10 17.50 6.56
C TRP A 345 11.33 17.19 8.06
N PRO A 346 10.47 16.37 8.69
CA PRO A 346 10.68 15.89 10.06
C PRO A 346 11.87 14.92 10.13
N PHE A 347 12.58 14.91 11.26
CA PHE A 347 13.72 14.00 11.53
C PHE A 347 14.78 13.97 10.42
N THR A 348 15.03 15.10 9.77
CA THR A 348 15.94 15.20 8.62
C THR A 348 16.87 16.40 8.81
N GLN A 349 18.18 16.18 8.73
CA GLN A 349 19.17 17.26 8.66
C GLN A 349 19.27 17.72 7.20
N HIS A 350 18.78 18.94 6.91
CA HIS A 350 18.62 19.46 5.56
C HIS A 350 19.95 19.59 4.80
N ASP A 351 21.02 19.98 5.49
CA ASP A 351 22.35 20.14 4.88
C ASP A 351 22.94 18.81 4.38
N LEU A 352 22.43 17.67 4.88
CA LEU A 352 22.89 16.33 4.50
C LEU A 352 22.02 15.69 3.42
N VAL A 353 20.96 16.36 2.95
CA VAL A 353 20.05 15.84 1.92
C VAL A 353 20.71 15.95 0.55
N GLN A 354 21.21 14.81 0.05
CA GLN A 354 21.88 14.73 -1.25
C GLN A 354 20.91 14.54 -2.42
N SER A 355 19.78 13.87 -2.21
CA SER A 355 18.75 13.59 -3.21
C SER A 355 17.37 13.50 -2.56
N VAL A 356 16.32 13.80 -3.32
CA VAL A 356 14.93 13.68 -2.87
C VAL A 356 14.18 12.68 -3.74
N THR A 357 13.61 11.66 -3.11
CA THR A 357 12.71 10.72 -3.79
C THR A 357 11.37 11.40 -4.04
N HIS A 358 10.99 11.58 -5.31
CA HIS A 358 9.66 12.05 -5.67
C HIS A 358 8.73 10.87 -5.96
N ILE A 359 7.74 10.68 -5.08
CA ILE A 359 6.72 9.64 -5.21
C ILE A 359 5.52 10.23 -5.96
N ASP A 360 5.26 9.76 -7.18
CA ASP A 360 4.08 10.15 -7.96
C ASP A 360 2.83 9.51 -7.35
N ALA A 361 2.90 8.21 -7.02
CA ALA A 361 1.79 7.39 -6.57
C ALA A 361 2.21 6.30 -5.59
N ARG A 362 1.20 5.71 -4.94
CA ARG A 362 1.27 4.34 -4.43
C ARG A 362 0.24 3.44 -5.13
N ALA A 363 0.59 2.16 -5.23
CA ALA A 363 -0.26 1.04 -5.64
C ALA A 363 0.02 -0.12 -4.67
N GLY A 364 -0.78 -0.20 -3.60
CA GLY A 364 -0.56 -1.12 -2.50
C GLY A 364 0.73 -0.86 -1.75
N GLU A 365 1.59 -1.87 -1.74
CA GLU A 365 2.90 -1.89 -1.09
C GLU A 365 3.99 -1.19 -1.90
N ASP A 366 3.73 -0.88 -3.17
CA ASP A 366 4.71 -0.27 -4.06
C ASP A 366 4.41 1.20 -4.32
N TRP A 367 5.46 1.99 -4.43
CA TRP A 367 5.47 3.36 -4.91
C TRP A 367 5.81 3.40 -6.39
N TRP A 368 5.25 4.40 -7.08
CA TRP A 368 5.76 4.87 -8.36
C TRP A 368 6.66 6.07 -8.11
N VAL A 369 7.97 5.87 -8.25
CA VAL A 369 9.00 6.87 -8.00
C VAL A 369 9.49 7.44 -9.32
N TYR A 370 9.49 8.76 -9.44
CA TYR A 370 10.00 9.43 -10.62
C TYR A 370 11.53 9.35 -10.68
N SER A 371 12.04 8.94 -11.84
CA SER A 371 13.45 8.96 -12.20
C SER A 371 13.64 9.86 -13.42
N LYS A 372 14.57 10.81 -13.32
CA LYS A 372 14.94 11.72 -14.42
C LYS A 372 15.64 10.99 -15.58
N GLY A 373 16.06 9.73 -15.38
CA GLY A 373 17.00 9.04 -16.26
C GLY A 373 18.44 9.20 -15.80
N SER A 374 19.33 8.27 -16.15
CA SER A 374 20.75 8.37 -15.80
C SER A 374 21.51 9.22 -16.82
N MET A 375 22.27 10.21 -16.34
CA MET A 375 23.21 10.98 -17.17
C MET A 375 24.34 10.12 -17.77
N SER A 376 24.60 8.93 -17.23
CA SER A 376 25.66 8.02 -17.72
C SER A 376 25.19 6.98 -18.73
N ARG A 377 23.87 6.84 -18.99
CA ARG A 377 23.30 5.75 -19.81
C ARG A 377 22.20 6.15 -20.81
N GLU A 378 22.00 7.44 -21.10
CA GLU A 378 20.92 7.90 -22.02
C GLU A 378 19.52 7.34 -21.67
N ALA A 379 19.26 7.01 -20.41
CA ALA A 379 17.98 6.40 -20.03
C ALA A 379 16.88 7.48 -20.01
N PRO A 380 15.70 7.24 -20.62
CA PRO A 380 14.62 8.22 -20.64
C PRO A 380 14.02 8.44 -19.24
N PRO A 381 13.31 9.56 -19.01
CA PRO A 381 12.55 9.76 -17.78
C PRO A 381 11.52 8.64 -17.60
N ALA A 382 11.37 8.13 -16.39
CA ALA A 382 10.51 6.98 -16.11
C ALA A 382 9.89 7.05 -14.70
N LEU A 383 8.82 6.30 -14.48
CA LEU A 383 8.39 5.91 -13.14
C LEU A 383 8.92 4.51 -12.84
N LEU A 384 9.57 4.34 -11.70
CA LEU A 384 10.10 3.07 -11.21
C LEU A 384 9.23 2.55 -10.07
N ARG A 385 8.94 1.23 -10.05
CA ARG A 385 8.28 0.62 -8.90
C ARG A 385 9.26 0.33 -7.78
N TRP A 386 9.03 0.94 -6.62
CA TRP A 386 9.78 0.68 -5.39
C TRP A 386 8.86 0.13 -4.30
N MET A 387 9.19 -1.01 -3.72
CA MET A 387 8.49 -1.53 -2.55
C MET A 387 8.75 -0.64 -1.33
N ASP A 388 7.70 -0.27 -0.62
CA ASP A 388 7.76 0.48 0.64
C ASP A 388 8.10 -0.45 1.82
N GLY A 389 9.35 -0.86 1.92
CA GLY A 389 9.82 -1.69 3.03
C GLY A 389 9.96 -0.93 4.36
N ALA A 390 9.79 0.40 4.37
CA ALA A 390 9.67 1.18 5.61
C ALA A 390 8.21 1.29 6.10
N ALA A 391 7.25 0.73 5.34
CA ALA A 391 5.82 0.85 5.53
C ALA A 391 5.37 2.29 5.82
N SER A 392 5.92 3.27 5.10
CA SER A 392 5.65 4.71 5.24
C SER A 392 5.54 5.13 6.72
N TRP A 393 6.62 4.90 7.47
CA TRP A 393 6.68 5.12 8.92
C TRP A 393 5.79 4.16 9.73
N TRP A 394 5.86 2.88 9.36
CA TRP A 394 5.20 1.77 10.05
C TRP A 394 3.65 1.83 10.03
N THR A 395 3.07 2.61 9.12
CA THR A 395 1.63 2.85 8.99
C THR A 395 0.94 1.90 8.01
N GLN A 396 1.65 1.39 7.01
CA GLN A 396 1.03 0.69 5.89
C GLN A 396 0.53 -0.70 6.23
N GLY A 397 -0.67 -1.02 5.70
CA GLY A 397 -1.41 -2.22 6.07
C GLY A 397 -2.16 -2.95 4.96
N VAL A 398 -2.28 -2.42 3.74
CA VAL A 398 -3.06 -3.09 2.68
C VAL A 398 -2.32 -3.15 1.35
N ASP A 399 -2.59 -4.19 0.57
CA ASP A 399 -2.16 -4.31 -0.82
C ASP A 399 -2.96 -3.39 -1.76
N ALA A 400 -2.65 -3.45 -3.07
CA ALA A 400 -3.20 -2.56 -4.08
C ALA A 400 -4.72 -2.71 -4.26
N ARG A 401 -5.21 -3.95 -4.19
CA ARG A 401 -6.63 -4.27 -4.36
C ARG A 401 -7.43 -3.78 -3.15
N LEU A 402 -6.94 -4.08 -1.95
CA LEU A 402 -7.63 -3.77 -0.70
C LEU A 402 -7.59 -2.26 -0.38
N HIS A 403 -6.59 -1.53 -0.87
CA HIS A 403 -6.53 -0.07 -0.76
C HIS A 403 -7.78 0.62 -1.33
N GLN A 404 -8.41 0.07 -2.38
CA GLN A 404 -9.63 0.67 -2.94
C GLN A 404 -10.84 0.59 -2.01
N LEU A 405 -10.88 -0.38 -1.09
CA LEU A 405 -11.91 -0.42 -0.04
C LEU A 405 -11.73 0.74 0.95
N LEU A 406 -10.49 1.03 1.34
CA LEU A 406 -10.18 2.16 2.22
C LEU A 406 -10.51 3.50 1.55
N THR A 407 -10.18 3.67 0.26
CA THR A 407 -10.53 4.86 -0.52
C THR A 407 -12.05 5.10 -0.57
N LYS A 408 -12.83 4.04 -0.79
CA LYS A 408 -14.31 4.14 -0.80
C LYS A 408 -14.85 4.47 0.60
N ALA A 409 -14.30 3.88 1.65
CA ALA A 409 -14.69 4.19 3.02
C ALA A 409 -14.39 5.65 3.39
N LEU A 410 -13.23 6.17 2.96
CA LEU A 410 -12.85 7.57 3.11
C LEU A 410 -13.82 8.50 2.37
N ALA A 411 -14.07 8.24 1.08
CA ALA A 411 -14.96 9.06 0.27
C ALA A 411 -16.40 9.07 0.81
N TYR A 412 -16.90 7.91 1.26
CA TYR A 412 -18.20 7.80 1.91
C TYR A 412 -18.25 8.61 3.21
N GLY A 413 -17.24 8.48 4.08
CA GLY A 413 -17.14 9.26 5.32
C GLY A 413 -17.13 10.77 5.06
N CYS A 414 -16.34 11.21 4.09
CA CYS A 414 -16.30 12.62 3.65
C CYS A 414 -17.67 13.10 3.14
N GLY A 415 -18.28 12.34 2.23
CA GLY A 415 -19.56 12.73 1.62
C GLY A 415 -20.74 12.71 2.59
N ARG A 416 -20.72 11.81 3.58
CA ARG A 416 -21.79 11.71 4.57
C ARG A 416 -21.68 12.72 5.71
N TYR A 417 -20.47 12.99 6.19
CA TYR A 417 -20.27 13.73 7.43
C TYR A 417 -19.38 14.97 7.30
N GLY A 418 -18.34 14.92 6.46
CA GLY A 418 -17.21 15.82 6.61
C GLY A 418 -16.63 15.70 8.02
N HIS A 419 -16.63 16.80 8.78
CA HIS A 419 -16.33 16.80 10.21
C HIS A 419 -17.52 17.31 11.02
N VAL A 420 -17.80 16.63 12.15
CA VAL A 420 -18.87 16.98 13.09
C VAL A 420 -18.34 16.95 14.52
N LEU A 421 -18.82 17.86 15.37
CA LEU A 421 -18.39 17.98 16.76
C LEU A 421 -18.70 16.68 17.54
N PHE A 422 -17.74 16.17 18.30
CA PHE A 422 -17.87 14.88 19.01
C PHE A 422 -18.26 14.94 20.50
N PRO A 423 -17.74 15.85 21.35
CA PRO A 423 -18.12 15.88 22.76
C PRO A 423 -19.63 15.94 22.96
N GLU A 424 -20.17 15.05 23.81
CA GLU A 424 -21.62 14.87 24.07
C GLU A 424 -22.46 14.46 22.84
N ASN A 425 -21.83 14.14 21.72
CA ASN A 425 -22.44 13.70 20.48
C ASN A 425 -21.96 12.29 20.13
N SER A 426 -22.64 11.65 19.19
CA SER A 426 -22.21 10.38 18.62
C SER A 426 -22.48 10.34 17.12
N HIS A 427 -21.71 9.52 16.42
CA HIS A 427 -21.96 9.18 15.03
C HIS A 427 -21.61 7.72 14.81
N GLU A 428 -22.26 7.13 13.81
CA GLU A 428 -22.21 5.69 13.56
C GLU A 428 -20.78 5.16 13.40
N ALA A 429 -19.90 5.92 12.73
CA ALA A 429 -18.53 5.49 12.50
C ALA A 429 -17.72 5.39 13.81
N ALA A 430 -17.83 6.34 14.73
CA ALA A 430 -17.15 6.26 16.02
C ALA A 430 -17.71 5.13 16.90
N LEU A 431 -19.03 4.91 16.89
CA LEU A 431 -19.66 3.82 17.65
C LEU A 431 -19.21 2.45 17.14
N GLN A 432 -19.30 2.21 15.83
CA GLN A 432 -18.88 0.96 15.21
C GLN A 432 -17.40 0.65 15.41
N LEU A 433 -16.54 1.68 15.35
CA LEU A 433 -15.12 1.51 15.64
C LEU A 433 -14.90 1.16 17.12
N THR A 434 -15.57 1.87 18.02
CA THR A 434 -15.51 1.59 19.48
C THR A 434 -15.87 0.14 19.76
N GLU A 435 -16.96 -0.36 19.17
CA GLU A 435 -17.39 -1.75 19.36
C GLU A 435 -16.36 -2.77 18.86
N ARG A 436 -15.77 -2.55 17.68
CA ARG A 436 -14.73 -3.45 17.13
C ARG A 436 -13.50 -3.50 18.03
N ILE A 437 -13.07 -2.34 18.53
CA ILE A 437 -11.92 -2.24 19.43
C ILE A 437 -12.18 -2.98 20.75
N LEU A 438 -13.36 -2.78 21.36
CA LEU A 438 -13.76 -3.44 22.60
C LEU A 438 -14.01 -4.95 22.44
N LYS A 439 -14.49 -5.40 21.27
CA LYS A 439 -14.70 -6.82 20.95
C LYS A 439 -13.44 -7.54 20.44
N GLY A 440 -12.44 -6.79 19.96
CA GLY A 440 -11.18 -7.28 19.40
C GLY A 440 -10.00 -7.08 20.35
N PRO A 441 -9.08 -6.13 20.08
CA PRO A 441 -7.82 -5.98 20.82
C PRO A 441 -8.00 -5.62 22.30
N ALA A 442 -9.14 -5.03 22.70
CA ALA A 442 -9.43 -4.72 24.10
C ALA A 442 -10.36 -5.75 24.79
N ARG A 443 -10.62 -6.89 24.14
CA ARG A 443 -11.54 -7.91 24.64
C ARG A 443 -11.11 -8.41 26.02
N GLY A 444 -12.06 -8.41 26.94
CA GLY A 444 -11.90 -8.95 28.29
C GLY A 444 -11.36 -7.96 29.33
N TRP A 445 -10.98 -6.74 28.95
CA TRP A 445 -10.45 -5.75 29.90
C TRP A 445 -10.90 -4.30 29.64
N GLY A 446 -10.97 -3.85 28.39
CA GLY A 446 -11.32 -2.47 28.06
C GLY A 446 -12.82 -2.23 28.10
N SER A 447 -13.24 -1.02 28.53
CA SER A 447 -14.65 -0.63 28.56
C SER A 447 -14.96 0.73 27.93
N ARG A 448 -13.96 1.59 27.72
CA ARG A 448 -14.11 2.93 27.14
C ARG A 448 -13.03 3.20 26.12
N VAL A 449 -13.37 3.97 25.09
CA VAL A 449 -12.45 4.44 24.05
C VAL A 449 -12.46 5.96 24.01
N PHE A 450 -11.29 6.55 24.13
CA PHE A 450 -11.07 7.98 23.92
C PHE A 450 -10.37 8.18 22.58
N PHE A 451 -10.83 9.16 21.79
CA PHE A 451 -10.29 9.42 20.46
C PHE A 451 -9.34 10.62 20.48
N SER A 452 -8.23 10.50 19.76
CA SER A 452 -7.23 11.57 19.58
C SER A 452 -6.65 11.50 18.15
N ASP A 453 -5.68 12.36 17.84
CA ASP A 453 -5.26 12.59 16.45
C ASP A 453 -4.12 11.64 16.02
N ASP A 454 -3.16 11.36 16.91
CA ASP A 454 -2.00 10.52 16.66
C ASP A 454 -1.50 9.77 17.91
N GLY A 455 -0.48 8.92 17.73
CA GLY A 455 0.11 8.13 18.82
C GLY A 455 0.63 8.95 20.00
N SER A 456 1.27 10.10 19.77
CA SER A 456 1.79 10.96 20.84
C SER A 456 0.64 11.50 21.70
N THR A 457 -0.43 11.95 21.05
CA THR A 457 -1.62 12.46 21.74
C THR A 457 -2.36 11.34 22.51
N ALA A 458 -2.40 10.12 21.97
CA ALA A 458 -2.98 8.97 22.66
C ALA A 458 -2.20 8.60 23.93
N VAL A 459 -0.86 8.68 23.89
CA VAL A 459 -0.01 8.46 25.08
C VAL A 459 -0.21 9.57 26.11
N GLU A 460 -0.30 10.84 25.70
CA GLU A 460 -0.55 11.92 26.67
C GLU A 460 -1.91 11.79 27.37
N VAL A 461 -2.93 11.37 26.64
CA VAL A 461 -4.23 11.01 27.21
C VAL A 461 -4.08 9.84 28.20
N ALA A 462 -3.35 8.80 27.82
CA ALA A 462 -3.11 7.63 28.67
C ALA A 462 -2.37 7.99 29.98
N LEU A 463 -1.35 8.85 29.90
CA LEU A 463 -0.63 9.34 31.07
C LEU A 463 -1.57 10.08 32.03
N LYS A 464 -2.43 10.99 31.53
CA LYS A 464 -3.43 11.66 32.38
C LYS A 464 -4.38 10.66 33.03
N MET A 465 -4.86 9.68 32.27
CA MET A 465 -5.74 8.61 32.76
C MET A 465 -5.08 7.80 33.89
N ALA A 466 -3.85 7.34 33.68
CA ALA A 466 -3.10 6.56 34.67
C ALA A 466 -2.84 7.36 35.94
N MET A 467 -2.35 8.60 35.82
CA MET A 467 -2.05 9.44 36.98
C MET A 467 -3.30 9.70 37.83
N ARG A 468 -4.45 9.99 37.22
CA ARG A 468 -5.71 10.18 37.97
C ARG A 468 -6.15 8.90 38.66
N LYS A 469 -6.09 7.75 37.98
CA LYS A 469 -6.41 6.44 38.58
C LYS A 469 -5.51 6.17 39.78
N PHE A 470 -4.20 6.35 39.63
CA PHE A 470 -3.24 6.18 40.71
C PHE A 470 -3.55 7.08 41.90
N MET A 471 -3.79 8.38 41.65
CA MET A 471 -4.12 9.35 42.71
C MET A 471 -5.38 8.96 43.47
N ARG A 472 -6.44 8.51 42.77
CA ARG A 472 -7.69 8.08 43.41
C ARG A 472 -7.50 6.80 44.22
N THR A 473 -6.81 5.80 43.66
CA THR A 473 -6.55 4.51 44.33
C THR A 473 -5.68 4.65 45.59
N HIS A 474 -4.85 5.69 45.67
CA HIS A 474 -3.99 5.98 46.81
C HIS A 474 -4.48 7.15 47.68
N SER A 475 -5.76 7.54 47.53
CA SER A 475 -6.38 8.63 48.31
C SER A 475 -5.57 9.95 48.29
N LEU A 476 -4.88 10.23 47.18
CA LEU A 476 -4.09 11.45 47.02
C LEU A 476 -4.95 12.65 46.64
N LEU A 477 -6.14 12.43 46.08
CA LEU A 477 -7.06 13.52 45.69
C LEU A 477 -7.63 14.29 46.88
N GLU A 478 -7.62 13.69 48.06
CA GLU A 478 -8.14 14.27 49.31
C GLU A 478 -7.06 15.01 50.11
N LYS A 479 -5.80 14.96 49.67
CA LYS A 479 -4.65 15.57 50.36
C LYS A 479 -4.57 17.07 50.13
N SER A 480 -3.94 17.78 51.06
CA SER A 480 -3.75 19.23 50.92
C SER A 480 -2.76 19.57 49.78
N PRO A 481 -2.85 20.78 49.19
CA PRO A 481 -1.88 21.23 48.19
C PRO A 481 -0.43 21.16 48.67
N GLU A 482 -0.17 21.42 49.96
CA GLU A 482 1.15 21.32 50.57
C GLU A 482 1.66 19.88 50.59
N GLU A 483 0.82 18.90 50.93
CA GLU A 483 1.17 17.48 50.88
C GLU A 483 1.44 17.01 49.45
N LEU A 484 0.61 17.44 48.51
CA LEU A 484 0.75 17.13 47.08
C LEU A 484 2.02 17.74 46.49
N SER A 485 2.40 18.95 46.91
CA SER A 485 3.61 19.63 46.42
C SER A 485 4.91 18.88 46.73
N LYS A 486 4.92 18.05 47.78
CA LYS A 486 6.08 17.23 48.17
C LYS A 486 6.16 15.94 47.35
N LEU A 487 5.05 15.47 46.79
CA LEU A 487 4.98 14.21 46.06
C LEU A 487 5.60 14.35 44.66
N LYS A 488 6.56 13.47 44.36
CA LYS A 488 7.19 13.36 43.05
C LYS A 488 6.62 12.14 42.33
N VAL A 489 5.47 12.31 41.68
CA VAL A 489 4.92 11.23 40.85
C VAL A 489 5.79 11.04 39.61
N ARG A 490 6.15 9.80 39.32
CA ARG A 490 7.03 9.37 38.22
C ARG A 490 6.42 8.20 37.47
N ILE A 491 6.97 7.93 36.29
CA ILE A 491 6.63 6.80 35.43
C ILE A 491 7.67 5.71 35.65
N MET A 492 7.28 4.44 35.56
CA MET A 492 8.21 3.35 35.32
C MET A 492 8.16 2.99 33.84
N GLY A 493 9.32 2.86 33.21
CA GLY A 493 9.41 2.52 31.79
C GLY A 493 10.70 1.79 31.48
N LEU A 494 10.89 1.50 30.19
CA LEU A 494 12.03 0.73 29.71
C LEU A 494 12.98 1.64 28.93
N LYS A 495 14.29 1.50 29.10
CA LYS A 495 15.26 2.23 28.28
C LYS A 495 15.09 1.85 26.82
N GLY A 496 15.14 2.84 25.95
CA GLY A 496 14.94 2.68 24.51
C GLY A 496 13.49 2.67 24.05
N SER A 497 12.50 2.67 24.95
CA SER A 497 11.09 2.80 24.54
C SER A 497 10.82 4.17 23.92
N TYR A 498 9.90 4.22 22.96
CA TYR A 498 9.48 5.45 22.31
C TYR A 498 7.96 5.58 22.34
N HIS A 499 7.48 6.79 22.65
CA HIS A 499 6.06 7.03 22.91
C HIS A 499 5.49 8.25 22.17
N GLY A 500 6.28 8.93 21.32
CA GLY A 500 5.86 10.14 20.60
C GLY A 500 6.68 11.38 20.93
N ASP A 501 6.44 12.45 20.19
CA ASP A 501 7.29 13.65 20.20
C ASP A 501 6.64 14.87 20.88
N THR A 502 5.41 14.74 21.36
CA THR A 502 4.80 15.78 22.21
C THR A 502 5.41 15.73 23.61
N LEU A 503 5.45 16.86 24.32
CA LEU A 503 6.24 16.99 25.54
C LEU A 503 5.88 15.96 26.64
N GLY A 504 4.60 15.64 26.81
CA GLY A 504 4.18 14.63 27.79
C GLY A 504 4.67 13.22 27.42
N ALA A 505 4.57 12.88 26.14
CA ALA A 505 5.08 11.61 25.59
C ALA A 505 6.61 11.53 25.64
N MET A 506 7.32 12.62 25.35
CA MET A 506 8.78 12.70 25.48
C MET A 506 9.21 12.50 26.93
N ASN A 507 8.55 13.15 27.90
CA ASN A 507 8.86 13.01 29.33
C ASN A 507 8.65 11.58 29.87
N ALA A 508 7.91 10.75 29.14
CA ALA A 508 7.75 9.32 29.37
C ALA A 508 8.83 8.45 28.67
N GLN A 509 9.87 9.06 28.10
CA GLN A 509 11.01 8.36 27.50
C GLN A 509 12.30 8.62 28.29
N ALA A 510 13.19 7.63 28.28
CA ALA A 510 14.53 7.77 28.84
C ALA A 510 15.38 8.81 28.07
N PRO A 511 16.35 9.47 28.73
CA PRO A 511 17.26 10.40 28.06
C PRO A 511 17.97 9.74 26.86
N SER A 512 17.95 10.40 25.71
CA SER A 512 18.52 9.91 24.46
C SER A 512 18.91 11.05 23.53
N VAL A 513 19.37 10.71 22.32
CA VAL A 513 19.66 11.70 21.25
C VAL A 513 18.43 12.53 20.85
N PHE A 514 17.23 12.03 21.09
CA PHE A 514 15.97 12.71 20.76
C PHE A 514 15.49 13.70 21.81
N THR A 515 15.99 13.59 23.04
CA THR A 515 15.45 14.34 24.19
C THR A 515 16.43 15.35 24.78
N GLY A 516 17.64 15.44 24.23
CA GLY A 516 18.64 16.42 24.68
C GLY A 516 18.18 17.89 24.52
N PHE A 517 18.85 18.80 25.23
CA PHE A 517 18.48 20.23 25.29
C PHE A 517 18.31 20.90 23.91
N LYS A 518 19.10 20.50 22.91
CA LYS A 518 18.97 21.02 21.54
C LYS A 518 17.67 20.62 20.84
N GLN A 519 17.06 19.50 21.24
CA GLN A 519 15.80 19.01 20.68
C GLN A 519 14.61 19.64 21.40
N MET A 520 14.60 19.57 22.74
CA MET A 520 13.50 20.11 23.54
C MET A 520 14.00 20.65 24.89
N PRO A 521 14.19 21.98 25.04
CA PRO A 521 14.68 22.59 26.28
C PRO A 521 13.80 22.35 27.52
N TRP A 522 12.52 22.01 27.34
CA TRP A 522 11.59 21.71 28.42
C TRP A 522 11.46 20.21 28.73
N TYR A 523 12.23 19.35 28.06
CA TYR A 523 12.28 17.95 28.40
C TYR A 523 12.76 17.78 29.84
N ASP A 524 11.96 17.05 30.62
CA ASP A 524 12.22 16.74 32.01
C ASP A 524 11.87 15.26 32.21
N PRO A 525 12.87 14.35 32.21
CA PRO A 525 12.62 12.92 32.29
C PRO A 525 11.85 12.58 33.57
N LYS A 526 10.57 12.24 33.44
CA LYS A 526 9.69 11.93 34.57
C LYS A 526 9.65 10.45 34.92
N GLY A 527 10.68 9.68 34.59
CA GLY A 527 10.65 8.22 34.78
C GLY A 527 11.84 7.59 35.48
N VAL A 528 11.61 6.35 35.92
CA VAL A 528 12.59 5.36 36.36
C VAL A 528 12.67 4.30 35.26
N TRP A 529 13.87 4.10 34.72
CA TRP A 529 14.08 3.35 33.48
C TRP A 529 14.84 2.06 33.74
N LEU A 530 14.22 0.94 33.38
CA LEU A 530 14.84 -0.39 33.49
C LEU A 530 15.57 -0.72 32.19
N ASP A 531 16.68 -1.43 32.31
CA ASP A 531 17.32 -2.10 31.18
C ASP A 531 16.47 -3.29 30.72
N ILE A 532 16.58 -3.66 29.44
CA ILE A 532 15.71 -4.65 28.81
C ILE A 532 16.48 -5.93 28.46
N PRO A 533 15.89 -7.11 28.69
CA PRO A 533 16.31 -8.33 28.01
C PRO A 533 15.70 -8.40 26.61
N THR A 534 16.48 -8.83 25.61
CA THR A 534 16.02 -8.92 24.22
C THR A 534 16.04 -10.35 23.71
N LEU A 535 15.16 -10.68 22.77
CA LEU A 535 15.00 -11.99 22.16
C LEU A 535 15.19 -11.86 20.64
N ALA A 536 16.15 -12.59 20.07
CA ALA A 536 16.41 -12.54 18.63
C ALA A 536 17.03 -13.85 18.13
N ILE A 537 17.09 -14.01 16.80
CA ILE A 537 17.85 -15.09 16.18
C ILE A 537 19.31 -14.66 16.06
N VAL A 538 20.20 -15.43 16.70
CA VAL A 538 21.65 -15.23 16.68
C VAL A 538 22.29 -16.55 16.26
N LYS A 539 23.01 -16.52 15.13
CA LYS A 539 23.69 -17.71 14.57
C LYS A 539 22.77 -18.93 14.42
N GLY A 540 21.53 -18.69 14.02
CA GLY A 540 20.53 -19.72 13.70
C GLY A 540 19.62 -20.16 14.85
N GLU A 541 19.81 -19.63 16.06
CA GLU A 541 19.01 -19.99 17.23
C GLU A 541 18.31 -18.76 17.81
N TRP A 542 17.08 -18.91 18.29
CA TRP A 542 16.43 -17.90 19.11
C TRP A 542 17.10 -17.86 20.49
N ARG A 543 17.67 -16.72 20.86
CA ARG A 543 18.42 -16.52 22.10
C ARG A 543 17.93 -15.27 22.83
N ILE A 544 17.95 -15.32 24.16
CA ILE A 544 17.75 -14.14 25.00
C ILE A 544 19.11 -13.52 25.31
N ASP A 545 19.25 -12.23 25.03
CA ASP A 545 20.34 -11.42 25.53
C ASP A 545 19.96 -10.83 26.90
N LEU A 546 20.73 -11.21 27.91
CA LEU A 546 20.56 -10.81 29.31
C LEU A 546 21.71 -9.91 29.79
N SER A 547 22.60 -9.47 28.89
CA SER A 547 23.83 -8.74 29.24
C SER A 547 23.58 -7.46 30.06
N ALA A 548 22.43 -6.81 29.85
CA ALA A 548 22.04 -5.62 30.59
C ALA A 548 21.35 -5.90 31.94
N ILE A 549 21.10 -7.17 32.29
CA ILE A 549 20.39 -7.56 33.52
C ILE A 549 21.39 -8.15 34.54
N PRO A 550 21.77 -7.40 35.59
CA PRO A 550 22.90 -7.74 36.46
C PRO A 550 22.66 -8.91 37.44
N GLN A 551 21.42 -9.41 37.56
CA GLN A 551 21.01 -10.36 38.61
C GLN A 551 20.71 -11.77 38.06
N VAL A 552 21.23 -12.09 36.88
CA VAL A 552 20.96 -13.33 36.14
C VAL A 552 21.99 -14.40 36.49
N THR A 553 21.58 -15.67 36.60
CA THR A 553 22.48 -16.80 36.92
C THR A 553 23.20 -17.32 35.67
N GLU A 554 24.35 -18.00 35.80
CA GLU A 554 25.02 -18.67 34.67
C GLU A 554 24.13 -19.72 33.96
N GLN A 555 23.14 -20.28 34.66
CA GLN A 555 22.18 -21.22 34.07
C GLN A 555 21.18 -20.53 33.12
N ASP A 556 20.93 -19.23 33.32
CA ASP A 556 20.00 -18.44 32.51
C ASP A 556 20.68 -17.82 31.27
N SER A 557 22.02 -17.75 31.22
CA SER A 557 22.76 -16.99 30.19
C SER A 557 22.86 -17.66 28.81
N ASN A 558 22.44 -18.92 28.67
CA ASN A 558 22.49 -19.69 27.41
C ASN A 558 21.09 -20.16 26.96
N LEU A 559 20.04 -19.41 27.29
CA LEU A 559 18.67 -19.86 27.06
C LEU A 559 18.29 -19.71 25.59
N THR A 560 18.04 -20.86 24.94
CA THR A 560 17.68 -20.96 23.52
C THR A 560 16.27 -21.49 23.31
N PHE A 561 15.61 -21.13 22.20
CA PHE A 561 14.29 -21.64 21.82
C PHE A 561 14.27 -22.17 20.39
N ALA A 562 13.34 -23.10 20.13
CA ALA A 562 13.11 -23.65 18.79
C ALA A 562 12.38 -22.65 17.88
N SER A 563 11.52 -21.79 18.43
CA SER A 563 10.82 -20.71 17.72
C SER A 563 10.49 -19.56 18.69
N TRP A 564 10.04 -18.43 18.16
CA TRP A 564 9.54 -17.34 19.00
C TRP A 564 8.29 -17.75 19.77
N GLU A 565 7.38 -18.55 19.20
CA GLU A 565 6.20 -19.04 19.94
C GLU A 565 6.56 -19.97 21.10
N ALA A 566 7.63 -20.76 20.96
CA ALA A 566 8.14 -21.55 22.08
C ALA A 566 8.62 -20.66 23.23
N ALA A 567 9.11 -19.45 22.93
CA ALA A 567 9.43 -18.44 23.94
C ALA A 567 8.17 -17.79 24.55
N LEU A 568 6.97 -18.02 23.99
CA LEU A 568 5.70 -17.51 24.51
C LEU A 568 4.92 -18.50 25.41
N ASP A 569 5.50 -19.65 25.78
CA ASP A 569 4.91 -20.58 26.74
C ASP A 569 4.92 -19.98 28.16
N MET A 570 4.04 -19.01 28.42
CA MET A 570 3.99 -18.26 29.68
C MET A 570 3.73 -19.15 30.90
N PRO A 571 2.85 -20.18 30.87
CA PRO A 571 2.70 -21.10 32.00
C PRO A 571 4.02 -21.76 32.41
N LYS A 572 4.80 -22.24 31.45
CA LYS A 572 6.11 -22.83 31.72
C LYS A 572 7.15 -21.80 32.12
N ARG A 573 7.19 -20.65 31.44
CA ARG A 573 8.22 -19.63 31.65
C ARG A 573 8.03 -18.84 32.93
N SER A 574 6.80 -18.63 33.40
CA SER A 574 6.50 -17.87 34.62
C SER A 574 7.02 -18.51 35.92
N VAL A 575 7.29 -19.82 35.89
CA VAL A 575 7.85 -20.60 37.02
C VAL A 575 9.34 -20.91 36.86
N SER A 576 10.00 -20.35 35.84
CA SER A 576 11.44 -20.59 35.58
C SER A 576 12.36 -19.85 36.56
N SER A 577 13.64 -20.25 36.58
CA SER A 577 14.72 -19.51 37.25
C SER A 577 14.81 -18.07 36.74
N LEU A 578 14.75 -17.88 35.42
CA LEU A 578 14.78 -16.56 34.79
C LEU A 578 13.62 -15.66 35.26
N ALA A 579 12.41 -16.19 35.42
CA ALA A 579 11.29 -15.43 35.98
C ALA A 579 11.57 -14.96 37.41
N THR A 580 12.27 -15.77 38.21
CA THR A 580 12.68 -15.39 39.57
C THR A 580 13.72 -14.27 39.52
N SER A 581 14.71 -14.38 38.62
CA SER A 581 15.75 -13.36 38.38
C SER A 581 15.13 -12.02 37.92
N TYR A 582 14.21 -12.05 36.96
CA TYR A 582 13.46 -10.87 36.52
C TYR A 582 12.66 -10.25 37.64
N ARG A 583 11.91 -11.06 38.40
CA ARG A 583 11.11 -10.53 39.52
C ARG A 583 11.97 -9.85 40.57
N LYS A 584 13.14 -10.41 40.88
CA LYS A 584 14.10 -9.79 41.82
C LYS A 584 14.62 -8.45 41.28
N TYR A 585 15.04 -8.43 40.01
CA TYR A 585 15.53 -7.21 39.36
C TYR A 585 14.46 -6.11 39.32
N ILE A 586 13.24 -6.46 38.86
CA ILE A 586 12.10 -5.53 38.78
C ILE A 586 11.70 -5.01 40.16
N THR A 587 11.55 -5.90 41.14
CA THR A 587 11.18 -5.53 42.52
C THR A 587 12.20 -4.55 43.10
N SER A 588 13.49 -4.77 42.84
CA SER A 588 14.52 -3.84 43.31
C SER A 588 14.40 -2.42 42.76
N HIS A 589 13.81 -2.23 41.57
CA HIS A 589 13.56 -0.89 40.99
C HIS A 589 12.32 -0.20 41.59
N PHE A 590 11.33 -0.98 42.04
CA PHE A 590 10.19 -0.43 42.78
C PHE A 590 10.55 -0.07 44.22
N ASP A 591 11.37 -0.90 44.86
CA ASP A 591 11.61 -0.80 46.30
C ASP A 591 12.79 0.15 46.64
N ASN A 592 13.77 0.32 45.74
CA ASN A 592 14.95 1.17 45.95
C ASN A 592 14.90 2.48 45.14
N LEU A 593 13.84 3.25 45.31
CA LEU A 593 13.73 4.58 44.69
C LEU A 593 14.75 5.56 45.32
N PRO A 594 15.32 6.50 44.55
CA PRO A 594 16.39 7.38 45.02
C PRO A 594 15.92 8.45 46.03
N ASP A 595 14.60 8.64 46.18
CA ASP A 595 13.98 9.60 47.07
C ASP A 595 12.64 9.01 47.55
N GLU A 596 12.41 9.02 48.86
CA GLU A 596 11.21 8.47 49.52
C GLU A 596 9.90 9.16 49.09
N ASN A 597 10.01 10.40 48.60
CA ASN A 597 8.89 11.19 48.09
C ASN A 597 8.53 10.84 46.64
N ILE A 598 9.34 10.01 45.97
CA ILE A 598 9.01 9.49 44.66
C ILE A 598 7.95 8.40 44.79
N LYS A 599 6.90 8.52 43.97
CA LYS A 599 5.89 7.48 43.79
C LYS A 599 5.77 7.16 42.31
N ILE A 600 5.77 5.88 41.98
CA ILE A 600 5.51 5.43 40.61
C ILE A 600 3.99 5.46 40.40
N GLY A 601 3.53 6.40 39.57
CA GLY A 601 2.12 6.63 39.28
C GLY A 601 1.61 5.92 38.04
N ALA A 602 2.50 5.43 37.18
CA ALA A 602 2.15 4.66 35.99
C ALA A 602 3.32 3.77 35.57
N LEU A 603 3.00 2.60 35.01
CA LEU A 603 3.93 1.80 34.21
C LEU A 603 3.59 2.04 32.72
N VAL A 604 4.57 2.44 31.92
CA VAL A 604 4.39 2.67 30.47
C VAL A 604 5.30 1.72 29.70
N LEU A 605 4.72 0.93 28.80
CA LEU A 605 5.43 -0.09 28.03
C LEU A 605 5.12 0.05 26.55
N GLU A 606 6.15 0.14 25.71
CA GLU A 606 6.02 -0.18 24.29
C GLU A 606 6.03 -1.70 24.15
N ILE A 607 4.91 -2.28 23.72
CA ILE A 607 4.66 -3.71 23.88
C ILE A 607 5.41 -4.54 22.84
N ALA A 608 6.06 -5.61 23.32
CA ALA A 608 6.86 -6.58 22.57
C ALA A 608 8.08 -5.99 21.87
N MET A 609 7.98 -4.93 21.07
CA MET A 609 9.10 -4.42 20.27
C MET A 609 9.29 -2.92 20.46
N HIS A 610 10.50 -2.52 20.87
CA HIS A 610 10.92 -1.11 20.86
C HIS A 610 11.25 -0.67 19.44
N GLY A 611 10.29 -0.03 18.75
CA GLY A 611 10.40 0.31 17.34
C GLY A 611 11.51 1.34 17.08
N ALA A 612 11.35 2.56 17.58
CA ALA A 612 12.34 3.63 17.37
C ALA A 612 13.64 3.40 18.16
N GLY A 613 13.60 2.58 19.22
CA GLY A 613 14.74 2.24 20.07
C GLY A 613 15.78 1.33 19.44
N GLY A 614 15.47 0.66 18.32
CA GLY A 614 16.37 -0.31 17.71
C GLY A 614 15.69 -1.53 17.10
N MET A 615 14.35 -1.55 17.03
CA MET A 615 13.57 -2.74 16.70
C MET A 615 13.95 -3.93 17.60
N ASP A 616 14.09 -3.65 18.90
CA ASP A 616 14.45 -4.64 19.91
C ASP A 616 13.21 -5.41 20.33
N PHE A 617 13.17 -6.70 20.04
CA PHE A 617 12.11 -7.58 20.52
C PHE A 617 12.43 -7.92 21.98
N ILE A 618 11.66 -7.35 22.89
CA ILE A 618 11.79 -7.55 24.33
C ILE A 618 11.24 -8.92 24.68
N ASP A 619 11.92 -9.61 25.59
CA ASP A 619 11.41 -10.85 26.14
C ASP A 619 10.01 -10.66 26.78
N PRO A 620 8.93 -11.26 26.23
CA PRO A 620 7.57 -11.02 26.72
C PRO A 620 7.35 -11.45 28.18
N LEU A 621 8.16 -12.40 28.67
CA LEU A 621 8.14 -12.80 30.09
C LEU A 621 8.54 -11.62 31.00
N PHE A 622 9.51 -10.81 30.59
CA PHE A 622 9.97 -9.66 31.36
C PHE A 622 8.87 -8.61 31.49
N GLN A 623 8.23 -8.24 30.38
CA GLN A 623 7.11 -7.29 30.37
C GLN A 623 5.92 -7.81 31.18
N ARG A 624 5.61 -9.12 31.08
CA ARG A 624 4.59 -9.77 31.90
C ARG A 624 4.87 -9.59 33.40
N ILE A 625 6.07 -9.95 33.87
CA ILE A 625 6.42 -9.85 35.29
C ILE A 625 6.41 -8.39 35.74
N LEU A 626 6.87 -7.47 34.90
CA LEU A 626 6.84 -6.04 35.20
C LEU A 626 5.40 -5.52 35.37
N ALA A 627 4.49 -5.91 34.49
CA ALA A 627 3.07 -5.60 34.62
C ALA A 627 2.46 -6.24 35.89
N GLU A 628 2.76 -7.51 36.18
CA GLU A 628 2.29 -8.18 37.41
C GLU A 628 2.76 -7.46 38.68
N GLU A 629 4.03 -7.04 38.74
CA GLU A 629 4.58 -6.32 39.90
C GLU A 629 4.01 -4.91 40.05
N ALA A 630 3.68 -4.22 38.95
CA ALA A 630 2.97 -2.95 38.96
C ALA A 630 1.52 -3.12 39.46
N THR A 631 0.79 -4.10 38.93
CA THR A 631 -0.60 -4.41 39.34
C THR A 631 -0.68 -4.77 40.83
N LYS A 632 0.26 -5.58 41.36
CA LYS A 632 0.34 -5.88 42.81
C LYS A 632 0.46 -4.62 43.67
N ARG A 633 1.14 -3.60 43.14
CA ARG A 633 1.35 -2.29 43.77
C ARG A 633 0.26 -1.27 43.43
N ARG A 634 -0.80 -1.69 42.72
CA ARG A 634 -1.91 -0.83 42.26
C ARG A 634 -1.44 0.35 41.40
N ILE A 635 -0.39 0.13 40.61
CA ILE A 635 0.13 1.08 39.65
C ILE A 635 -0.52 0.78 38.30
N PRO A 636 -1.22 1.74 37.67
CA PRO A 636 -1.86 1.51 36.37
C PRO A 636 -0.84 1.18 35.28
N VAL A 637 -1.19 0.20 34.45
CA VAL A 637 -0.37 -0.27 33.32
C VAL A 637 -0.88 0.32 32.00
N ILE A 638 -0.03 1.10 31.34
CA ILE A 638 -0.24 1.62 29.98
C ILE A 638 0.51 0.74 28.99
N ALA A 639 -0.23 0.13 28.08
CA ALA A 639 0.29 -0.55 26.89
C ALA A 639 0.30 0.41 25.70
N ASP A 640 1.48 0.86 25.30
CA ASP A 640 1.66 1.55 24.03
C ASP A 640 1.73 0.51 22.90
N GLU A 641 0.60 0.35 22.21
CA GLU A 641 0.44 -0.51 21.03
C GLU A 641 0.32 0.31 19.74
N VAL A 642 0.80 1.57 19.75
CA VAL A 642 0.81 2.42 18.56
C VAL A 642 1.62 1.77 17.45
N PHE A 643 2.73 1.10 17.79
CA PHE A 643 3.52 0.30 16.86
C PHE A 643 2.98 -1.12 16.71
N SER A 644 2.83 -1.86 17.81
CA SER A 644 2.64 -3.31 17.83
C SER A 644 1.23 -3.79 17.46
N GLY A 645 0.23 -2.94 17.69
CA GLY A 645 -1.18 -3.31 17.56
C GLY A 645 -1.63 -3.54 16.12
N MET A 646 -2.86 -4.01 15.97
CA MET A 646 -3.53 -4.17 14.67
C MET A 646 -2.78 -5.10 13.71
N TRP A 647 -2.27 -6.23 14.20
CA TRP A 647 -1.58 -7.27 13.42
C TRP A 647 -0.16 -6.94 12.95
N ARG A 648 0.43 -5.80 13.35
CA ARG A 648 1.83 -5.48 13.02
C ARG A 648 2.78 -6.62 13.36
N LEU A 649 2.70 -7.13 14.59
CA LEU A 649 3.50 -8.25 15.09
C LEU A 649 2.80 -9.61 14.97
N GLY A 650 1.82 -9.72 14.07
CA GLY A 650 1.11 -10.96 13.79
C GLY A 650 -0.08 -11.25 14.71
N MET A 651 -0.40 -10.38 15.67
CA MET A 651 -1.54 -10.52 16.58
C MET A 651 -2.36 -9.23 16.62
N GLN A 652 -3.65 -9.30 16.95
CA GLN A 652 -4.51 -8.11 17.10
C GLN A 652 -3.96 -7.14 18.15
N THR A 653 -3.45 -7.69 19.26
CA THR A 653 -2.78 -7.00 20.38
C THR A 653 -1.54 -7.81 20.76
N ALA A 654 -0.41 -7.14 20.88
CA ALA A 654 0.84 -7.77 21.31
C ALA A 654 0.89 -8.07 22.80
N CYS A 655 0.00 -7.49 23.63
CA CYS A 655 -0.14 -7.84 25.05
C CYS A 655 -0.41 -9.35 25.24
N SER A 656 -1.05 -9.99 24.26
CA SER A 656 -1.32 -11.42 24.28
C SER A 656 -0.04 -12.29 24.28
N MET A 657 1.11 -11.79 23.79
CA MET A 657 2.40 -12.48 23.84
C MET A 657 2.91 -12.67 25.27
N GLY A 658 2.67 -11.69 26.15
CA GLY A 658 2.96 -11.77 27.58
C GLY A 658 1.80 -12.35 28.41
N GLY A 659 0.61 -12.47 27.82
CA GLY A 659 -0.57 -13.03 28.48
C GLY A 659 -1.08 -12.19 29.65
N PHE A 660 -1.02 -10.86 29.56
CA PHE A 660 -1.55 -9.93 30.56
C PHE A 660 -2.50 -8.92 29.91
N HIS A 661 -3.32 -8.25 30.73
CA HIS A 661 -4.17 -7.15 30.32
C HIS A 661 -3.67 -5.83 30.92
N PRO A 662 -3.60 -4.75 30.13
CA PRO A 662 -3.30 -3.43 30.66
C PRO A 662 -4.55 -2.79 31.30
N ASP A 663 -4.35 -1.65 31.97
CA ASP A 663 -5.45 -0.77 32.38
C ASP A 663 -5.82 0.21 31.28
N ILE A 664 -4.84 0.59 30.46
CA ILE A 664 -4.96 1.57 29.38
C ILE A 664 -4.12 1.09 28.18
N ALA A 665 -4.62 1.24 26.95
CA ALA A 665 -3.87 0.92 25.74
C ALA A 665 -3.98 2.00 24.67
N CYS A 666 -2.89 2.28 23.95
CA CYS A 666 -2.84 3.28 22.88
C CYS A 666 -2.73 2.62 21.51
N TYR A 667 -3.50 3.08 20.53
CA TYR A 667 -3.48 2.58 19.14
C TYR A 667 -3.46 3.74 18.15
N SER A 668 -2.66 3.64 17.09
CA SER A 668 -2.67 4.56 15.94
C SER A 668 -2.05 3.82 14.74
N LYS A 669 -1.30 4.50 13.85
CA LYS A 669 -0.59 3.93 12.70
C LYS A 669 -1.46 2.97 11.88
N LEU A 670 -1.29 1.66 12.09
CA LEU A 670 -1.95 0.60 11.34
C LEU A 670 -3.48 0.55 11.59
N LEU A 671 -3.98 1.23 12.64
CA LEU A 671 -5.40 1.43 12.93
C LEU A 671 -6.22 1.84 11.70
N THR A 672 -5.68 2.70 10.84
CA THR A 672 -6.38 3.20 9.64
C THR A 672 -5.82 2.62 8.34
N GLY A 673 -5.08 1.50 8.43
CA GLY A 673 -4.41 0.86 7.29
C GLY A 673 -3.38 1.75 6.59
N GLY A 674 -2.95 2.84 7.23
CA GLY A 674 -1.97 3.78 6.68
C GLY A 674 -2.55 4.83 5.72
N THR A 675 -3.86 5.13 5.84
CA THR A 675 -4.56 6.04 4.92
C THR A 675 -4.73 7.46 5.48
N VAL A 676 -5.11 7.59 6.77
CA VAL A 676 -5.46 8.88 7.41
C VAL A 676 -5.12 8.84 8.91
N PRO A 677 -4.66 9.94 9.55
CA PRO A 677 -4.36 9.93 10.98
C PRO A 677 -5.62 9.70 11.83
N LEU A 678 -5.48 8.86 12.85
CA LEU A 678 -6.43 8.66 13.94
C LEU A 678 -5.68 7.94 15.06
N ALA A 679 -6.03 8.22 16.31
CA ALA A 679 -5.56 7.44 17.44
C ALA A 679 -6.64 7.20 18.48
N LEU A 680 -6.47 6.12 19.24
CA LEU A 680 -7.38 5.68 20.29
C LEU A 680 -6.60 5.42 21.57
N THR A 681 -7.18 5.84 22.69
CA THR A 681 -6.76 5.45 24.03
C THR A 681 -7.90 4.67 24.66
N VAL A 682 -7.73 3.35 24.80
CA VAL A 682 -8.70 2.45 25.42
C VAL A 682 -8.41 2.39 26.91
N ALA A 683 -9.44 2.44 27.75
CA ALA A 683 -9.32 2.38 29.20
C ALA A 683 -10.26 1.32 29.79
N SER A 684 -9.85 0.73 30.91
CA SER A 684 -10.71 -0.09 31.76
C SER A 684 -11.79 0.75 32.45
N GLU A 685 -12.83 0.09 32.94
CA GLU A 685 -13.92 0.76 33.67
C GLU A 685 -13.39 1.45 34.92
N ASP A 686 -12.45 0.80 35.58
CA ASP A 686 -11.78 1.25 36.78
C ASP A 686 -11.03 2.58 36.61
N VAL A 687 -10.46 2.81 35.42
CA VAL A 687 -9.81 4.07 35.05
C VAL A 687 -10.85 5.13 34.74
N PHE A 688 -11.91 4.79 33.99
CA PHE A 688 -13.00 5.71 33.67
C PHE A 688 -13.68 6.25 34.94
N GLN A 689 -13.98 5.37 35.90
CA GLN A 689 -14.56 5.72 37.19
C GLN A 689 -13.65 6.64 38.03
N ALA A 690 -12.37 6.78 37.70
CA ALA A 690 -11.50 7.72 38.41
C ALA A 690 -11.80 9.21 38.10
N PHE A 691 -12.51 9.46 37.00
CA PHE A 691 -12.90 10.79 36.53
C PHE A 691 -14.40 11.09 36.73
N THR A 692 -15.17 10.16 37.29
CA THR A 692 -16.57 10.43 37.64
C THR A 692 -16.64 11.29 38.90
N GLY A 693 -17.50 12.30 38.85
CA GLY A 693 -17.65 13.35 39.84
C GLY A 693 -18.82 14.28 39.48
N SER A 694 -19.15 15.21 40.36
CA SER A 694 -20.24 16.17 40.14
C SER A 694 -19.79 17.43 39.38
N GLU A 695 -18.48 17.70 39.38
CA GLU A 695 -17.91 18.91 38.79
C GLU A 695 -17.17 18.63 37.48
N LYS A 696 -17.27 19.55 36.51
CA LYS A 696 -16.57 19.42 35.22
C LYS A 696 -15.04 19.36 35.38
N SER A 697 -14.49 19.99 36.42
CA SER A 697 -13.06 19.95 36.74
C SER A 697 -12.55 18.55 37.12
N GLU A 698 -13.44 17.63 37.45
CA GLU A 698 -13.09 16.23 37.77
C GLU A 698 -13.00 15.34 36.53
N ALA A 699 -13.56 15.81 35.40
CA ALA A 699 -13.50 15.12 34.13
C ALA A 699 -12.10 15.16 33.51
N LEU A 700 -11.86 14.31 32.51
CA LEU A 700 -10.66 14.36 31.70
C LEU A 700 -10.73 15.56 30.74
N LEU A 701 -10.18 16.70 31.15
CA LEU A 701 -10.10 17.91 30.32
C LEU A 701 -8.95 17.81 29.31
N HIS A 702 -9.11 16.93 28.32
CA HIS A 702 -8.27 16.79 27.14
C HIS A 702 -9.20 16.69 25.94
N GLY A 703 -8.90 17.38 24.84
CA GLY A 703 -9.65 17.24 23.60
C GLY A 703 -8.95 17.93 22.44
N HIS A 704 -9.23 17.44 21.23
CA HIS A 704 -8.73 17.98 19.97
C HIS A 704 -9.91 18.43 19.12
N SER A 705 -9.68 19.40 18.22
CA SER A 705 -10.75 19.87 17.31
C SER A 705 -11.29 18.75 16.42
N TYR A 706 -10.46 17.76 16.07
CA TYR A 706 -10.81 16.61 15.22
C TYR A 706 -11.00 15.30 16.00
N THR A 707 -11.17 15.37 17.32
CA THR A 707 -11.48 14.18 18.16
C THR A 707 -12.61 13.37 17.53
N ALA A 708 -12.34 12.08 17.27
CA ALA A 708 -13.25 11.12 16.66
C ALA A 708 -13.79 11.54 15.28
N HIS A 709 -12.97 12.19 14.43
CA HIS A 709 -13.41 12.59 13.09
C HIS A 709 -13.98 11.41 12.29
N PRO A 710 -15.20 11.51 11.71
CA PRO A 710 -15.89 10.38 11.08
C PRO A 710 -15.12 9.73 9.93
N ILE A 711 -14.32 10.51 9.21
CA ILE A 711 -13.52 10.06 8.07
C ILE A 711 -12.51 9.00 8.53
N GLY A 712 -11.73 9.28 9.57
CA GLY A 712 -10.78 8.35 10.15
C GLY A 712 -11.46 7.14 10.75
N CYS A 713 -12.59 7.34 11.43
CA CYS A 713 -13.35 6.22 12.00
C CYS A 713 -13.86 5.26 10.90
N SER A 714 -14.40 5.77 9.79
CA SER A 714 -14.85 4.95 8.66
C SER A 714 -13.72 4.15 8.04
N VAL A 715 -12.55 4.76 7.88
CA VAL A 715 -11.36 4.09 7.33
C VAL A 715 -10.82 3.03 8.28
N ALA A 716 -10.77 3.32 9.58
CA ALA A 716 -10.33 2.37 10.59
C ALA A 716 -11.24 1.14 10.68
N ILE A 717 -12.55 1.31 10.52
CA ILE A 717 -13.50 0.20 10.41
C ILE A 717 -13.14 -0.69 9.22
N ALA A 718 -12.96 -0.09 8.03
CA ALA A 718 -12.62 -0.84 6.83
C ALA A 718 -11.27 -1.57 6.96
N ALA A 719 -10.26 -0.92 7.57
CA ALA A 719 -8.96 -1.55 7.82
C ALA A 719 -9.08 -2.73 8.79
N PHE A 720 -9.84 -2.58 9.88
CA PHE A 720 -10.08 -3.66 10.84
C PHE A 720 -10.79 -4.84 10.18
N ASP A 721 -11.83 -4.58 9.40
CA ASP A 721 -12.60 -5.60 8.68
C ASP A 721 -11.70 -6.34 7.68
N ILE A 722 -10.85 -5.62 6.92
CA ILE A 722 -9.86 -6.25 6.03
C ILE A 722 -8.91 -7.17 6.81
N PHE A 723 -8.36 -6.73 7.94
CA PHE A 723 -7.37 -7.54 8.67
C PHE A 723 -7.97 -8.75 9.37
N SER A 724 -9.25 -8.70 9.73
CA SER A 724 -9.93 -9.73 10.51
C SER A 724 -10.78 -10.70 9.69
N ASP A 725 -11.01 -10.43 8.40
CA ASP A 725 -11.77 -11.29 7.50
C ASP A 725 -10.84 -12.27 6.73
N PRO A 726 -11.02 -13.60 6.85
CA PRO A 726 -10.20 -14.58 6.14
C PRO A 726 -10.37 -14.57 4.60
N GLU A 727 -11.47 -14.01 4.08
CA GLU A 727 -11.65 -13.85 2.62
C GLU A 727 -10.81 -12.69 2.07
N LEU A 728 -10.58 -11.65 2.88
CA LEU A 728 -9.80 -10.47 2.52
C LEU A 728 -8.33 -10.60 2.92
N ASN A 729 -8.05 -11.24 4.06
CA ASN A 729 -6.73 -11.49 4.59
C ASN A 729 -6.44 -13.00 4.65
N PRO A 730 -5.85 -13.57 3.58
CA PRO A 730 -5.54 -15.00 3.52
C PRO A 730 -4.40 -15.42 4.48
N ASN A 731 -3.75 -14.46 5.14
CA ASN A 731 -2.69 -14.74 6.11
C ASN A 731 -3.22 -15.02 7.52
N LEU A 732 -4.53 -14.95 7.76
CA LEU A 732 -5.09 -15.33 9.05
C LEU A 732 -4.89 -16.84 9.31
N SER A 733 -4.51 -17.18 10.54
CA SER A 733 -4.44 -18.57 10.98
C SER A 733 -5.81 -19.24 10.85
N ALA A 734 -5.84 -20.58 10.84
CA ALA A 734 -7.10 -21.33 10.86
C ALA A 734 -7.98 -21.01 12.08
N LYS A 735 -7.38 -20.54 13.18
CA LYS A 735 -8.10 -20.09 14.40
C LYS A 735 -8.44 -18.59 14.38
N GLN A 736 -7.95 -17.85 13.39
CA GLN A 736 -8.13 -16.40 13.20
C GLN A 736 -7.66 -15.56 14.41
N ASP A 737 -6.70 -16.09 15.17
CA ASP A 737 -6.13 -15.48 16.37
C ASP A 737 -4.78 -14.81 16.11
N LYS A 738 -4.06 -15.22 15.05
CA LYS A 738 -2.76 -14.69 14.64
C LYS A 738 -2.53 -14.83 13.13
N LEU A 739 -1.56 -14.10 12.59
CA LEU A 739 -1.10 -14.33 11.21
C LEU A 739 -0.31 -15.64 11.14
N VAL A 740 -0.30 -16.26 9.96
CA VAL A 740 0.67 -17.30 9.61
C VAL A 740 2.08 -16.71 9.58
N GLU A 741 3.09 -17.58 9.68
CA GLU A 741 4.48 -17.16 9.56
C GLU A 741 4.75 -16.63 8.14
N LEU A 742 5.05 -15.33 8.04
CA LEU A 742 5.24 -14.66 6.75
C LEU A 742 6.66 -14.84 6.22
N TRP A 743 7.64 -14.97 7.12
CA TRP A 743 9.06 -15.01 6.77
C TRP A 743 9.60 -16.45 6.73
N PRO A 744 10.05 -16.96 5.57
CA PRO A 744 10.66 -18.29 5.46
C PRO A 744 11.86 -18.48 6.39
N MET A 745 11.68 -19.30 7.43
CA MET A 745 12.66 -19.47 8.51
C MET A 745 14.00 -20.06 8.07
N ASP A 746 14.01 -20.91 7.03
CA ASP A 746 15.24 -21.44 6.44
C ASP A 746 16.17 -20.32 5.93
N LYS A 747 15.59 -19.32 5.27
CA LYS A 747 16.33 -18.15 4.77
C LYS A 747 16.72 -17.20 5.89
N VAL A 748 15.83 -17.00 6.86
CA VAL A 748 16.14 -16.14 8.02
C VAL A 748 17.30 -16.71 8.83
N VAL A 749 17.32 -18.02 9.08
CA VAL A 749 18.41 -18.71 9.77
C VAL A 749 19.72 -18.56 8.99
N ALA A 750 19.72 -18.81 7.68
CA ALA A 750 20.90 -18.64 6.83
C ALA A 750 21.44 -17.20 6.86
N LEU A 751 20.56 -16.20 6.88
CA LEU A 751 20.92 -14.80 6.96
C LEU A 751 21.54 -14.45 8.33
N SER A 752 21.01 -14.99 9.41
CA SER A 752 21.52 -14.78 10.78
C SER A 752 22.92 -15.36 11.04
N GLN A 753 23.36 -16.32 10.21
CA GLN A 753 24.66 -16.96 10.35
C GLN A 753 25.81 -16.13 9.79
N ARG A 754 25.52 -15.18 8.91
CA ARG A 754 26.52 -14.33 8.22
C ARG A 754 27.35 -13.51 9.19
N ALA A 755 28.61 -13.28 8.87
CA ALA A 755 29.56 -12.65 9.79
C ALA A 755 29.17 -11.21 10.18
N VAL A 756 28.62 -10.46 9.22
CA VAL A 756 28.20 -9.06 9.38
C VAL A 756 26.86 -8.88 10.10
N VAL A 757 26.12 -9.96 10.34
CA VAL A 757 24.81 -9.93 11.00
C VAL A 757 24.97 -10.29 12.47
N LYS A 758 24.57 -9.36 13.34
CA LYS A 758 24.59 -9.52 14.81
C LYS A 758 23.36 -10.29 15.29
N ARG A 759 22.17 -9.86 14.85
CA ARG A 759 20.89 -10.51 15.17
C ARG A 759 19.86 -10.30 14.07
N VAL A 760 18.86 -11.20 14.04
CA VAL A 760 17.69 -11.10 13.15
C VAL A 760 16.41 -11.30 13.96
N VAL A 761 15.35 -10.52 13.67
CA VAL A 761 14.03 -10.70 14.27
C VAL A 761 12.95 -10.76 13.17
N PRO A 762 12.45 -11.95 12.82
CA PRO A 762 11.26 -12.12 12.00
C PRO A 762 10.02 -12.20 12.92
N LEU A 763 9.19 -11.16 12.99
CA LEU A 763 7.99 -11.18 13.82
C LEU A 763 6.80 -10.52 13.12
N GLY A 764 5.79 -11.33 12.80
CA GLY A 764 4.62 -10.90 12.05
C GLY A 764 5.03 -10.25 10.73
N THR A 765 4.65 -9.00 10.53
CA THR A 765 4.96 -8.25 9.31
C THR A 765 6.35 -7.58 9.32
N VAL A 766 7.15 -7.79 10.36
CA VAL A 766 8.43 -7.10 10.59
C VAL A 766 9.59 -8.08 10.45
N LEU A 767 10.60 -7.70 9.66
CA LEU A 767 11.90 -8.35 9.59
C LEU A 767 12.98 -7.34 9.96
N VAL A 768 13.78 -7.66 10.98
CA VAL A 768 14.86 -6.81 11.50
C VAL A 768 16.20 -7.50 11.28
N LEU A 769 17.21 -6.75 10.86
CA LEU A 769 18.60 -7.15 10.81
C LEU A 769 19.45 -6.10 11.50
N GLU A 770 20.11 -6.45 12.60
CA GLU A 770 21.15 -5.61 13.17
C GLU A 770 22.52 -6.02 12.63
N LEU A 771 23.29 -5.04 12.16
CA LEU A 771 24.61 -5.26 11.58
C LEU A 771 25.72 -4.97 12.61
N GLN A 772 26.85 -5.64 12.43
CA GLN A 772 28.08 -5.45 13.21
C GLN A 772 29.31 -5.30 12.30
N THR A 773 30.35 -4.65 12.82
CA THR A 773 31.66 -4.54 12.16
C THR A 773 32.43 -5.86 12.25
N VAL A 774 33.17 -6.20 11.20
CA VAL A 774 34.04 -7.38 11.15
C VAL A 774 35.50 -6.89 11.16
N GLY A 775 36.21 -7.10 12.26
CA GLY A 775 37.61 -6.67 12.45
C GLY A 775 37.81 -5.51 13.44
N SER A 776 39.01 -5.41 14.01
CA SER A 776 39.40 -4.58 15.17
C SER A 776 39.73 -3.12 14.83
N SER A 777 38.84 -2.40 14.15
CA SER A 777 38.94 -0.93 14.12
C SER A 777 37.95 -0.34 15.12
N GLU A 778 38.46 -0.05 16.31
CA GLU A 778 37.79 0.79 17.30
C GLU A 778 37.39 2.14 16.67
N GLN A 779 36.22 2.65 17.04
CA GLN A 779 35.59 3.93 16.64
C GLN A 779 34.53 3.91 15.52
N ALA A 780 33.73 2.85 15.38
CA ALA A 780 32.41 3.00 14.77
C ALA A 780 31.39 3.42 15.86
N PHE A 781 30.65 4.51 15.64
CA PHE A 781 29.48 4.82 16.48
C PHE A 781 28.46 3.67 16.35
N GLU A 782 28.14 2.98 17.45
CA GLU A 782 27.08 1.99 17.54
C GLU A 782 25.73 2.65 17.88
N GLY A 783 24.62 1.95 17.66
CA GLY A 783 23.27 2.45 17.94
C GLY A 783 22.75 3.46 16.90
N TYR A 784 21.79 4.30 17.30
CA TYR A 784 21.01 5.16 16.38
C TYR A 784 21.86 6.10 15.50
N ALA A 785 23.01 6.57 16.00
CA ALA A 785 23.91 7.46 15.26
C ALA A 785 24.81 6.74 14.24
N SER A 786 24.78 5.40 14.20
CA SER A 786 25.61 4.61 13.29
C SER A 786 25.19 4.79 11.83
N SER A 787 26.16 4.74 10.91
CA SER A 787 25.92 4.73 9.47
C SER A 787 26.09 3.34 8.84
N LEU A 788 26.25 2.28 9.64
CA LEU A 788 26.62 0.95 9.15
C LEU A 788 25.59 0.33 8.19
N ALA A 789 24.30 0.55 8.42
CA ALA A 789 23.23 0.04 7.57
C ALA A 789 23.05 0.83 6.26
N LYS A 790 23.51 2.09 6.22
CA LYS A 790 23.24 3.02 5.11
C LYS A 790 23.66 2.47 3.74
N PRO A 791 24.89 1.93 3.53
CA PRO A 791 25.31 1.42 2.22
C PRO A 791 24.48 0.23 1.73
N TYR A 792 23.98 -0.62 2.64
CA TYR A 792 23.14 -1.76 2.28
C TYR A 792 21.72 -1.32 1.93
N VAL A 793 21.18 -0.35 2.67
CA VAL A 793 19.89 0.29 2.36
C VAL A 793 19.93 0.97 0.99
N GLU A 794 21.01 1.69 0.67
CA GLU A 794 21.19 2.33 -0.64
C GLU A 794 21.21 1.31 -1.78
N LYS A 795 21.96 0.20 -1.62
CA LYS A 795 21.96 -0.91 -2.59
C LYS A 795 20.59 -1.57 -2.75
N LEU A 796 19.79 -1.68 -1.68
CA LEU A 796 18.44 -2.22 -1.77
C LEU A 796 17.48 -1.26 -2.48
N ARG A 797 17.65 0.06 -2.29
CA ARG A 797 16.90 1.08 -3.04
C ARG A 797 17.18 1.01 -4.54
N GLU A 798 18.44 0.80 -4.92
CA GLU A 798 18.82 0.57 -6.33
C GLU A 798 18.16 -0.68 -6.93
N ARG A 799 17.78 -1.64 -6.08
CA ARG A 799 17.03 -2.85 -6.48
C ARG A 799 15.51 -2.73 -6.32
N GLY A 800 15.00 -1.53 -6.04
CA GLY A 800 13.58 -1.26 -5.96
C GLY A 800 12.94 -1.60 -4.61
N ILE A 801 13.69 -1.62 -3.51
CA ILE A 801 13.13 -1.69 -2.14
C ILE A 801 13.55 -0.45 -1.36
N PHE A 802 12.58 0.37 -0.98
CA PHE A 802 12.81 1.53 -0.14
C PHE A 802 12.83 1.16 1.34
N LEU A 803 13.99 1.26 1.97
CA LEU A 803 14.17 1.13 3.42
C LEU A 803 14.72 2.42 4.04
N ARG A 804 14.57 2.58 5.35
CA ARG A 804 15.28 3.59 6.15
C ARG A 804 16.20 2.90 7.15
N PRO A 805 17.45 3.36 7.30
CA PRO A 805 18.31 2.84 8.36
C PRO A 805 17.83 3.39 9.73
N LEU A 806 18.03 2.58 10.77
CA LEU A 806 17.89 2.98 12.16
C LEU A 806 19.25 2.71 12.84
N GLY A 807 20.22 3.60 12.61
CA GLY A 807 21.60 3.33 13.01
C GLY A 807 22.22 2.15 12.25
N ASN A 808 22.67 1.13 12.98
CA ASN A 808 23.18 -0.13 12.45
C ASN A 808 22.06 -1.16 12.16
N VAL A 809 20.80 -0.82 12.43
CA VAL A 809 19.64 -1.67 12.18
C VAL A 809 19.05 -1.35 10.82
N MET A 810 18.81 -2.41 10.04
CA MET A 810 17.98 -2.41 8.85
C MET A 810 16.70 -3.16 9.17
N TYR A 811 15.56 -2.65 8.71
CA TYR A 811 14.29 -3.34 8.88
C TYR A 811 13.52 -3.31 7.57
N VAL A 812 12.71 -4.35 7.35
CA VAL A 812 11.68 -4.40 6.33
C VAL A 812 10.34 -4.66 7.00
N MET A 813 9.33 -3.93 6.57
CA MET A 813 7.99 -4.03 7.09
C MET A 813 7.01 -4.19 5.94
N VAL A 814 6.32 -5.33 5.93
CA VAL A 814 5.28 -5.64 4.97
C VAL A 814 3.89 -5.33 5.55
N THR A 815 2.83 -5.61 4.83
CA THR A 815 1.46 -5.47 5.34
C THR A 815 0.94 -6.78 5.93
N PRO A 816 -0.12 -6.75 6.76
CA PRO A 816 -0.79 -7.97 7.20
C PRO A 816 -1.32 -8.85 6.06
N THR A 817 -1.53 -8.30 4.86
CA THR A 817 -2.10 -9.02 3.70
C THR A 817 -1.03 -9.47 2.69
N THR A 818 0.25 -9.14 2.91
CA THR A 818 1.37 -9.52 2.03
C THR A 818 1.56 -11.03 2.00
N SER A 819 1.68 -11.61 0.82
CA SER A 819 1.90 -13.06 0.70
C SER A 819 3.27 -13.50 1.25
N PRO A 820 3.40 -14.70 1.85
CA PRO A 820 4.69 -15.28 2.22
C PRO A 820 5.65 -15.46 1.03
N SER A 821 5.12 -15.62 -0.19
CA SER A 821 5.93 -15.65 -1.41
C SER A 821 6.65 -14.32 -1.65
N LYS A 822 5.97 -13.19 -1.43
CA LYS A 822 6.60 -11.87 -1.55
C LYS A 822 7.67 -11.66 -0.49
N CYS A 823 7.44 -12.10 0.74
CA CYS A 823 8.42 -12.08 1.82
C CYS A 823 9.68 -12.91 1.49
N ARG A 824 9.52 -14.03 0.78
CA ARG A 824 10.63 -14.83 0.25
C ARG A 824 11.49 -14.05 -0.75
N GLU A 825 10.86 -13.35 -1.71
CA GLU A 825 11.56 -12.53 -2.70
C GLU A 825 12.38 -11.41 -2.03
N ILE A 826 11.81 -10.77 -1.02
CA ILE A 826 12.47 -9.72 -0.23
C ILE A 826 13.72 -10.28 0.46
N LEU A 827 13.60 -11.44 1.12
CA LEU A 827 14.73 -12.10 1.78
C LEU A 827 15.84 -12.47 0.79
N ASP A 828 15.49 -12.93 -0.42
CA ASP A 828 16.47 -13.24 -1.46
C ASP A 828 17.22 -11.97 -1.90
N LEU A 829 16.53 -10.84 -2.03
CA LEU A 829 17.15 -9.55 -2.36
C LEU A 829 18.07 -9.04 -1.24
N ILE A 830 17.66 -9.18 0.03
CA ILE A 830 18.51 -8.83 1.19
C ILE A 830 19.74 -9.74 1.22
N ALA A 831 19.56 -11.05 1.04
CA ALA A 831 20.63 -12.03 1.03
C ALA A 831 21.66 -11.79 -0.08
N ASP A 832 21.26 -11.22 -1.22
CA ASP A 832 22.17 -10.83 -2.29
C ASP A 832 23.00 -9.57 -1.98
N VAL A 833 22.52 -8.69 -1.10
CA VAL A 833 23.15 -7.39 -0.77
C VAL A 833 24.06 -7.50 0.45
N ILE A 834 23.65 -8.32 1.42
CA ILE A 834 24.44 -8.61 2.61
C ILE A 834 25.56 -9.62 2.22
N PRO A 835 26.83 -9.38 2.58
CA PRO A 835 27.91 -10.35 2.37
C PRO A 835 27.67 -11.64 3.16
N ALA A 836 28.13 -12.78 2.62
CA ALA A 836 28.10 -14.07 3.32
C ALA A 836 28.94 -14.04 4.61
#